data_AF-A0A5C6C7J6-F1
#
_entry.id   AF-A0A5C6C7J6-F1
#
_cell.length_a   1.000
_cell.length_b   1.000
_cell.length_c   1.000
_cell.angle_alpha   90.00
_cell.angle_beta   90.00
_cell.angle_gamma   90.00
#
_symmetry.space_group_name_H-M   'P 1'
#
loop_
_entity.id
_entity.type
_entity.pdbx_description
1 polymer ?
#
loop_
_entity_poly.entity_id
_entity_poly.type
_entity_poly.pdbx_seq_one_letter_code
_entity_poly.pdbx_strand_id
1 'polypeptide(L)'
;MVTVVRCLAIPHLEFESRLPRNRFTTAYSETDFADAPVHEPLVLDRVAAGELPPILGNSRRKDEPRLATQQETKRCRLSIALGLLMISGGCAGVDSARLPKKNLGESVPRFGQNSQPRAIVADSPFQLAGHRSDRDPTSSLEMSDDLRTLTDQVETTLRQSSSVALVHESPRRLEAGEHALPLASPREWPLADHSPLHLSPPQQVEVRPAQLDPSPSQELSPPHDATSQNRVSSLVTRSITESEMLQWALAQSPVLRPLGLRILEAPEAAATIFDRSITASDPFFGPQAALAAFDSSLFANATAQNNDRVFNNATLGGDVQELNQDFVNFNAGIQKRTYSGATWDLTSRKQYDGNNRAGNRFPNYWETQLEAGVRQPLLRGAGKQFNSIAGPNAQPGFNFSNGILIARLNDRISEAEFEVAMRRFVRDLYTVYWDLKRQYRSYESIIAARDLAYRTWQSALARREANLDGGEANKEAQSRAKYYRYCREAEIALGGGDSQSGLWATERRLRRMIGLPSEEGQLLRPADDAVAPEFHFDFDSVFSRALANRTELTKQSLKVQQQQLKLVASKNFLLPQMDLIGRYRLRGFGDDLTGDGDRFSSAYQDFFSLEHQEWEFGLEMGVTAGRRQAHAAVRNATLQLNKERSLLAEQQRTLHFEIKDAISEVHSAYVALTFSKLQFEAAQDRLRSSQVLFESDKIQIEFLLDAQEELLQVQRQYAADLTRYSLSLVSISAQSGTLLQDIGIYLQNDSI
;
A
#
# COMPACT_ATOMS: atom_id res chain seq x y z
N MET A 1 38.56 18.10 16.92
CA MET A 1 39.92 18.59 16.63
C MET A 1 40.53 17.69 15.57
N VAL A 2 40.93 18.22 14.41
CA VAL A 2 41.57 17.46 13.31
C VAL A 2 42.96 18.05 13.07
N THR A 3 43.81 18.05 14.10
CA THR A 3 45.19 18.59 14.02
C THR A 3 46.13 18.04 15.11
N VAL A 4 45.95 16.79 15.57
CA VAL A 4 46.86 16.14 16.54
C VAL A 4 47.11 14.66 16.18
N VAL A 5 47.42 14.37 14.91
CA VAL A 5 47.81 13.02 14.45
C VAL A 5 49.05 13.13 13.56
N ARG A 6 50.10 13.78 14.09
CA ARG A 6 51.37 13.95 13.36
C ARG A 6 52.61 14.07 14.26
N CYS A 7 52.69 13.24 15.29
CA CYS A 7 53.91 12.95 16.06
C CYS A 7 53.74 11.62 16.80
N LEU A 8 54.26 10.53 16.22
CA LEU A 8 54.83 9.34 16.88
C LEU A 8 55.04 8.26 15.79
N ALA A 9 56.24 8.26 15.23
CA ALA A 9 56.82 7.13 14.51
C ALA A 9 57.92 6.50 15.39
N ILE A 10 58.59 5.44 14.88
CA ILE A 10 59.73 4.66 15.47
C ILE A 10 59.28 3.32 16.09
N PRO A 11 59.88 2.16 15.74
CA PRO A 11 60.51 1.78 14.46
C PRO A 11 60.11 0.34 14.00
N HIS A 12 60.79 -0.16 12.96
CA HIS A 12 60.70 -1.56 12.50
C HIS A 12 61.16 -2.58 13.55
N LEU A 13 60.54 -3.77 13.53
CA LEU A 13 61.14 -5.03 13.94
C LEU A 13 60.88 -6.06 12.83
N GLU A 14 61.95 -6.53 12.21
CA GLU A 14 61.91 -7.59 11.21
C GLU A 14 61.77 -8.96 11.88
N PHE A 15 60.99 -9.85 11.28
CA PHE A 15 61.09 -11.28 11.57
C PHE A 15 60.82 -12.07 10.28
N GLU A 16 61.89 -12.51 9.63
CA GLU A 16 61.80 -13.55 8.59
C GLU A 16 61.41 -14.89 9.24
N SER A 17 60.44 -15.59 8.67
CA SER A 17 60.44 -17.06 8.68
C SER A 17 59.72 -17.61 7.45
N ARG A 18 60.20 -18.77 6.97
CA ARG A 18 59.97 -19.24 5.60
C ARG A 18 58.75 -20.17 5.49
N LEU A 19 58.03 -19.99 4.38
CA LEU A 19 57.26 -20.94 3.56
C LEU A 19 57.51 -22.46 3.84
N PRO A 20 56.49 -23.32 3.67
CA PRO A 20 56.22 -23.82 2.32
C PRO A 20 54.75 -23.82 1.86
N ARG A 21 54.60 -23.70 0.53
CA ARG A 21 53.37 -23.96 -0.23
C ARG A 21 52.95 -25.43 -0.09
N ASN A 22 51.65 -25.71 -0.21
CA ASN A 22 51.24 -26.92 -0.91
C ASN A 22 50.03 -26.66 -1.82
N ARG A 23 50.03 -27.32 -2.99
CA ARG A 23 49.02 -27.18 -4.05
C ARG A 23 47.85 -28.13 -3.80
N PHE A 24 46.64 -27.73 -4.18
CA PHE A 24 45.74 -28.64 -4.89
C PHE A 24 44.93 -27.87 -5.94
N THR A 25 44.68 -28.52 -7.08
CA THR A 25 44.19 -27.94 -8.33
C THR A 25 43.02 -28.76 -8.87
N THR A 26 41.90 -28.08 -9.17
CA THR A 26 40.84 -28.47 -10.12
C THR A 26 39.96 -27.22 -10.31
N ALA A 27 40.02 -26.44 -11.40
CA ALA A 27 39.84 -26.72 -12.84
C ALA A 27 38.36 -26.72 -13.28
N TYR A 28 38.12 -26.15 -14.48
CA TYR A 28 36.85 -25.83 -15.17
C TYR A 28 36.08 -24.58 -14.68
N SER A 29 35.63 -23.66 -15.55
CA SER A 29 36.06 -23.29 -16.93
C SER A 29 35.34 -21.98 -17.33
N GLU A 30 36.06 -20.98 -17.83
CA GLU A 30 35.50 -19.76 -18.42
C GLU A 30 35.44 -19.87 -19.96
N THR A 31 34.31 -19.44 -20.53
CA THR A 31 34.05 -19.09 -21.95
C THR A 31 32.74 -18.29 -21.94
N ASP A 32 32.54 -17.14 -22.58
CA ASP A 32 33.45 -16.19 -23.23
C ASP A 32 32.86 -14.78 -23.00
N PHE A 33 33.69 -13.76 -22.89
CA PHE A 33 33.25 -12.35 -22.99
C PHE A 33 34.26 -11.59 -23.83
N ALA A 34 33.83 -11.17 -25.02
CA ALA A 34 34.62 -10.36 -25.94
C ALA A 34 33.80 -9.17 -26.44
N ASP A 35 34.53 -8.09 -26.72
CA ASP A 35 34.21 -6.95 -27.56
C ASP A 35 33.13 -5.95 -27.11
N ALA A 36 33.63 -4.77 -26.70
CA ALA A 36 32.95 -3.49 -26.82
C ALA A 36 33.03 -2.98 -28.28
N PRO A 37 32.32 -1.90 -28.67
CA PRO A 37 32.95 -0.59 -28.46
C PRO A 37 32.01 0.58 -28.09
N VAL A 38 32.68 1.66 -27.67
CA VAL A 38 32.20 3.04 -27.43
C VAL A 38 31.62 3.68 -28.70
N HIS A 39 30.62 4.56 -28.56
CA HIS A 39 30.51 5.77 -29.39
C HIS A 39 29.65 6.89 -28.75
N GLU A 40 30.26 8.05 -28.51
CA GLU A 40 29.57 9.36 -28.45
C GLU A 40 29.21 9.81 -29.89
N PRO A 41 28.36 10.84 -30.03
CA PRO A 41 28.84 12.01 -30.77
C PRO A 41 28.48 13.37 -30.16
N LEU A 42 29.38 14.34 -30.34
CA LEU A 42 29.23 15.76 -29.98
C LEU A 42 29.79 16.63 -31.12
N VAL A 43 28.94 17.37 -31.84
CA VAL A 43 29.28 18.34 -32.93
C VAL A 43 28.16 19.40 -32.92
N LEU A 44 28.38 20.67 -32.49
CA LEU A 44 28.85 21.85 -33.27
C LEU A 44 27.83 22.32 -34.35
N ASP A 45 27.52 23.62 -34.57
CA ASP A 45 28.08 24.90 -34.08
C ASP A 45 27.14 26.11 -34.44
N ARG A 46 27.49 27.33 -33.97
CA ARG A 46 27.28 28.70 -34.55
C ARG A 46 26.20 29.68 -34.07
N VAL A 47 26.71 30.83 -33.57
CA VAL A 47 26.37 32.25 -33.94
C VAL A 47 25.02 32.82 -33.39
N ALA A 48 24.87 34.05 -32.85
CA ALA A 48 25.70 35.28 -32.86
C ALA A 48 25.70 36.06 -31.52
N ALA A 49 26.43 37.18 -31.46
CA ALA A 49 26.49 38.13 -30.34
C ALA A 49 25.61 39.40 -30.52
N GLY A 50 25.48 40.22 -29.47
CA GLY A 50 24.82 41.54 -29.45
C GLY A 50 24.28 41.88 -28.05
N GLU A 51 25.10 42.43 -27.15
CA GLU A 51 25.35 43.87 -26.91
C GLU A 51 24.28 44.62 -26.08
N LEU A 52 24.76 45.15 -24.94
CA LEU A 52 24.15 46.19 -24.09
C LEU A 52 24.09 47.54 -24.84
N PRO A 53 23.20 48.49 -24.46
CA PRO A 53 23.62 49.58 -23.55
C PRO A 53 22.48 50.10 -22.60
N PRO A 54 22.73 51.13 -21.74
CA PRO A 54 21.96 51.39 -20.50
C PRO A 54 21.14 52.71 -20.53
N ILE A 55 20.59 53.18 -19.38
CA ILE A 55 20.67 54.58 -18.86
C ILE A 55 19.78 54.85 -17.60
N LEU A 56 20.44 55.35 -16.54
CA LEU A 56 20.09 56.30 -15.44
C LEU A 56 18.63 56.56 -14.98
N GLY A 57 18.44 56.75 -13.64
CA GLY A 57 17.19 57.31 -13.10
C GLY A 57 17.03 57.55 -11.58
N ASN A 58 18.01 58.08 -10.84
CA ASN A 58 17.93 58.80 -9.53
C ASN A 58 16.75 58.52 -8.55
N SER A 59 16.99 58.29 -7.24
CA SER A 59 17.34 59.41 -6.34
C SER A 59 17.74 59.03 -4.89
N ARG A 60 18.68 59.81 -4.31
CA ARG A 60 18.70 60.42 -2.93
C ARG A 60 18.19 59.60 -1.71
N ARG A 61 18.77 59.65 -0.51
CA ARG A 61 20.03 60.21 0.08
C ARG A 61 19.99 59.80 1.57
N LYS A 62 21.14 59.45 2.18
CA LYS A 62 21.57 59.81 3.57
C LYS A 62 20.64 59.51 4.78
N ASP A 63 21.10 59.06 5.95
CA ASP A 63 22.44 59.07 6.56
C ASP A 63 22.76 57.76 7.31
N GLU A 64 24.06 57.50 7.50
CA GLU A 64 24.62 56.49 8.40
C GLU A 64 24.96 57.17 9.76
N PRO A 65 25.03 56.45 10.90
CA PRO A 65 26.33 55.84 11.21
C PRO A 65 26.31 54.50 11.98
N ARG A 66 27.17 53.59 11.52
CA ARG A 66 28.09 52.74 12.31
C ARG A 66 27.67 52.26 13.72
N LEU A 67 27.52 50.94 13.86
CA LEU A 67 28.20 50.19 14.93
C LEU A 67 28.29 48.67 14.65
N ALA A 68 29.50 48.13 14.83
CA ALA A 68 29.83 46.72 15.10
C ALA A 68 29.37 45.61 14.12
N THR A 69 30.21 45.37 13.12
CA THR A 69 30.50 44.02 12.63
C THR A 69 30.91 43.06 13.76
N GLN A 70 30.09 42.05 14.12
CA GLN A 70 30.49 40.73 14.67
C GLN A 70 29.26 39.93 15.18
N GLN A 71 28.48 39.28 14.30
CA GLN A 71 27.44 38.32 14.73
C GLN A 71 27.32 37.01 13.93
N GLU A 72 28.37 36.59 13.21
CA GLU A 72 28.44 35.24 12.59
C GLU A 72 29.65 34.43 13.07
N THR A 73 29.77 34.21 14.39
CA THR A 73 30.77 33.27 14.95
C THR A 73 30.44 32.76 16.37
N LYS A 74 29.21 32.93 16.87
CA LYS A 74 28.84 32.61 18.28
C LYS A 74 27.76 31.54 18.50
N ARG A 75 27.19 30.92 17.45
CA ARG A 75 26.25 29.79 17.62
C ARG A 75 26.89 28.38 17.62
N CYS A 76 28.14 28.22 17.16
CA CYS A 76 28.87 26.94 17.22
C CYS A 76 29.82 26.79 18.41
N ARG A 77 29.75 27.66 19.44
CA ARG A 77 30.58 27.55 20.67
C ARG A 77 29.79 27.35 21.97
N LEU A 78 28.46 27.48 21.95
CA LEU A 78 27.64 27.35 23.16
C LEU A 78 27.27 25.90 23.51
N SER A 79 27.22 24.99 22.52
CA SER A 79 26.93 23.56 22.72
C SER A 79 28.11 22.75 23.27
N ILE A 80 29.35 23.26 23.14
CA ILE A 80 30.55 22.59 23.66
C ILE A 80 30.91 23.11 25.06
N ALA A 81 30.60 24.39 25.37
CA ALA A 81 30.82 24.96 26.68
C ALA A 81 29.96 24.30 27.77
N LEU A 82 28.69 23.97 27.47
CA LEU A 82 27.79 23.35 28.46
C LEU A 82 28.18 21.91 28.81
N GLY A 83 28.76 21.16 27.86
CA GLY A 83 29.25 19.80 28.09
C GLY A 83 30.52 19.73 28.97
N LEU A 84 31.36 20.77 28.93
CA LEU A 84 32.55 20.88 29.77
C LEU A 84 32.23 21.41 31.18
N LEU A 85 31.22 22.28 31.32
CA LEU A 85 30.84 22.86 32.61
C LEU A 85 30.17 21.83 33.56
N MET A 86 29.53 20.79 33.00
CA MET A 86 28.98 19.67 33.79
C MET A 86 30.04 18.66 34.26
N ILE A 87 31.29 18.76 33.78
CA ILE A 87 32.42 17.91 34.21
C ILE A 87 33.20 18.56 35.35
N SER A 88 33.07 19.88 35.55
CA SER A 88 33.70 20.68 36.60
C SER A 88 32.64 21.27 37.54
N GLY A 89 32.06 20.45 38.41
CA GLY A 89 31.06 20.90 39.39
C GLY A 89 31.64 21.84 40.43
N GLY A 90 31.23 23.12 40.38
CA GLY A 90 31.45 24.10 41.44
C GLY A 90 30.13 24.44 42.12
N CYS A 91 29.95 24.01 43.36
CA CYS A 91 28.78 24.33 44.17
C CYS A 91 28.94 25.70 44.84
N ALA A 92 28.12 26.67 44.47
CA ALA A 92 27.94 27.91 45.22
C ALA A 92 26.53 27.90 45.84
N GLY A 93 26.45 28.05 47.17
CA GLY A 93 25.18 28.05 47.90
C GLY A 93 24.30 29.25 47.55
N VAL A 94 22.97 29.06 47.64
CA VAL A 94 21.99 30.13 47.44
C VAL A 94 20.96 30.10 48.56
N ASP A 95 20.85 31.23 49.26
CA ASP A 95 19.91 31.48 50.34
C ASP A 95 18.44 31.49 49.90
N SER A 96 17.56 31.28 50.89
CA SER A 96 16.12 31.19 50.69
C SER A 96 15.42 32.56 50.71
N ALA A 97 15.05 33.11 49.54
CA ALA A 97 14.11 34.24 49.48
C ALA A 97 13.31 34.38 48.16
N ARG A 98 11.97 34.37 48.30
CA ARG A 98 10.95 35.06 47.48
C ARG A 98 11.03 35.00 45.94
N LEU A 99 10.22 34.10 45.36
CA LEU A 99 9.68 34.24 44.00
C LEU A 99 8.39 35.08 43.99
N PRO A 100 8.25 36.11 43.13
CA PRO A 100 6.94 36.69 42.79
C PRO A 100 6.29 35.91 41.64
N LYS A 101 5.01 35.56 41.79
CA LYS A 101 4.20 34.97 40.71
C LYS A 101 3.99 35.99 39.58
N LYS A 102 4.15 35.57 38.31
CA LYS A 102 3.62 36.33 37.16
C LYS A 102 3.18 35.38 36.05
N ASN A 103 1.98 35.61 35.53
CA ASN A 103 1.34 34.73 34.55
C ASN A 103 1.92 34.95 33.15
N LEU A 104 2.19 33.84 32.45
CA LEU A 104 2.06 33.68 31.00
C LEU A 104 1.28 32.38 30.80
N GLY A 105 0.26 32.28 29.96
CA GLY A 105 -0.03 33.10 28.78
C GLY A 105 0.08 32.17 27.56
N GLU A 106 -1.05 31.61 27.13
CA GLU A 106 -1.10 30.63 26.05
C GLU A 106 -0.51 31.20 24.76
N SER A 107 0.37 30.43 24.11
CA SER A 107 0.72 30.63 22.72
C SER A 107 1.00 29.28 22.06
N VAL A 108 -0.03 28.71 21.44
CA VAL A 108 0.09 27.54 20.57
C VAL A 108 0.82 27.97 19.29
N PRO A 109 2.00 27.40 18.95
CA PRO A 109 2.64 27.70 17.68
C PRO A 109 1.83 27.05 16.55
N ARG A 110 1.28 27.89 15.65
CA ARG A 110 0.75 27.42 14.36
C ARG A 110 1.91 26.82 13.56
N PHE A 111 1.90 25.50 13.39
CA PHE A 111 2.76 24.88 12.38
C PHE A 111 2.33 25.31 10.97
N GLY A 112 3.32 25.45 10.09
CA GLY A 112 3.15 25.98 8.75
C GLY A 112 2.22 25.14 7.88
N GLN A 113 1.67 25.77 6.85
CA GLN A 113 0.89 25.09 5.82
C GLN A 113 1.77 24.06 5.10
N ASN A 114 1.52 22.78 5.33
CA ASN A 114 2.10 21.73 4.49
C ASN A 114 1.57 21.91 3.05
N SER A 115 2.50 22.08 2.12
CA SER A 115 2.22 22.00 0.69
C SER A 115 1.63 20.63 0.36
N GLN A 116 0.36 20.60 -0.04
CA GLN A 116 -0.29 19.38 -0.50
C GLN A 116 0.41 18.86 -1.77
N PRO A 117 0.62 17.54 -1.92
CA PRO A 117 1.10 16.98 -3.17
C PRO A 117 0.05 17.24 -4.26
N ARG A 118 0.40 18.06 -5.26
CA ARG A 118 -0.44 18.29 -6.43
C ARG A 118 -0.15 17.20 -7.46
N ALA A 119 -1.11 16.30 -7.65
CA ALA A 119 -1.16 15.52 -8.89
C ALA A 119 -1.37 16.50 -10.06
N ILE A 120 -0.42 16.56 -10.98
CA ILE A 120 -0.56 17.29 -12.23
C ILE A 120 -1.28 16.35 -13.20
N VAL A 121 -2.52 16.66 -13.53
CA VAL A 121 -3.28 15.98 -14.59
C VAL A 121 -3.00 16.71 -15.90
N ALA A 122 -2.55 16.01 -16.93
CA ALA A 122 -2.43 16.57 -18.27
C ALA A 122 -3.80 16.59 -18.95
N ASP A 123 -4.14 17.67 -19.68
CA ASP A 123 -5.43 17.86 -20.38
C ASP A 123 -5.59 17.01 -21.66
N SER A 124 -4.98 15.81 -21.69
CA SER A 124 -5.06 14.90 -22.83
C SER A 124 -6.08 13.78 -22.61
N PRO A 125 -6.93 13.45 -23.61
CA PRO A 125 -7.79 12.27 -23.54
C PRO A 125 -6.95 10.99 -23.45
N PHE A 126 -7.50 9.97 -22.80
CA PHE A 126 -6.89 8.66 -22.54
C PHE A 126 -6.10 8.09 -23.74
N GLN A 127 -4.77 8.07 -23.64
CA GLN A 127 -3.89 7.71 -24.76
C GLN A 127 -3.59 6.20 -24.78
N LEU A 128 -4.48 5.44 -25.42
CA LEU A 128 -4.26 4.00 -25.67
C LEU A 128 -3.09 3.79 -26.64
N ALA A 129 -2.01 3.19 -26.15
CA ALA A 129 -0.86 2.75 -26.95
C ALA A 129 -1.13 1.41 -27.67
N GLY A 130 -2.21 1.36 -28.46
CA GLY A 130 -2.58 0.29 -29.39
C GLY A 130 -2.77 0.83 -30.81
N HIS A 131 -2.70 -0.04 -31.83
CA HIS A 131 -2.87 0.40 -33.21
C HIS A 131 -4.35 0.48 -33.59
N ARG A 132 -4.79 1.65 -34.03
CA ARG A 132 -6.10 1.88 -34.66
C ARG A 132 -6.09 1.26 -36.06
N SER A 133 -7.13 0.50 -36.40
CA SER A 133 -7.34 0.07 -37.79
C SER A 133 -8.04 1.18 -38.60
N ASP A 134 -7.29 1.86 -39.45
CA ASP A 134 -7.86 2.76 -40.46
C ASP A 134 -8.41 1.94 -41.65
N ARG A 135 -9.50 1.21 -41.39
CA ARG A 135 -10.34 0.58 -42.42
C ARG A 135 -11.76 1.10 -42.29
N ASP A 136 -12.21 1.85 -43.29
CA ASP A 136 -13.59 2.30 -43.39
C ASP A 136 -14.56 1.11 -43.46
N PRO A 137 -15.70 1.14 -42.75
CA PRO A 137 -16.66 0.03 -42.70
C PRO A 137 -17.52 -0.14 -43.97
N THR A 138 -17.14 0.50 -45.10
CA THR A 138 -17.96 0.59 -46.32
C THR A 138 -17.37 -0.13 -47.54
N SER A 139 -16.20 -0.78 -47.43
CA SER A 139 -15.69 -1.64 -48.51
C SER A 139 -16.22 -3.08 -48.39
N SER A 140 -17.33 -3.34 -49.08
CA SER A 140 -17.78 -4.65 -49.61
C SER A 140 -17.67 -5.91 -48.73
N LEU A 141 -18.84 -6.50 -48.45
CA LEU A 141 -19.01 -7.88 -47.99
C LEU A 141 -18.33 -8.91 -48.93
N GLU A 142 -17.08 -9.28 -48.63
CA GLU A 142 -16.56 -10.60 -48.99
C GLU A 142 -16.41 -11.42 -47.71
N MET A 143 -17.37 -12.32 -47.50
CA MET A 143 -17.46 -13.20 -46.36
C MET A 143 -16.46 -14.35 -46.54
N SER A 144 -15.25 -14.22 -46.00
CA SER A 144 -14.17 -15.20 -46.21
C SER A 144 -14.49 -16.55 -45.56
N ASP A 145 -14.07 -17.64 -46.24
CA ASP A 145 -14.39 -19.03 -45.88
C ASP A 145 -13.78 -19.51 -44.54
N ASP A 146 -12.95 -18.70 -43.89
CA ASP A 146 -12.17 -19.06 -42.71
C ASP A 146 -13.03 -19.50 -41.52
N LEU A 147 -14.19 -18.86 -41.30
CA LEU A 147 -15.08 -19.18 -40.18
C LEU A 147 -15.70 -20.58 -40.26
N ARG A 148 -15.87 -21.15 -41.47
CA ARG A 148 -16.36 -22.53 -41.64
C ARG A 148 -15.29 -23.56 -41.28
N THR A 149 -14.02 -23.26 -41.58
CA THR A 149 -12.91 -24.17 -41.27
C THR A 149 -12.67 -24.31 -39.76
N LEU A 150 -12.91 -23.24 -38.99
CA LEU A 150 -12.77 -23.26 -37.53
C LEU A 150 -13.88 -24.06 -36.85
N THR A 151 -15.12 -24.04 -37.36
CA THR A 151 -16.21 -24.90 -36.83
C THR A 151 -15.94 -26.38 -37.05
N ASP A 152 -15.41 -26.79 -38.22
CA ASP A 152 -15.06 -28.19 -38.49
C ASP A 152 -13.87 -28.69 -37.65
N GLN A 153 -12.92 -27.82 -37.32
CA GLN A 153 -11.78 -28.18 -36.45
C GLN A 153 -12.19 -28.38 -34.98
N VAL A 154 -13.22 -27.69 -34.50
CA VAL A 154 -13.76 -27.88 -33.14
C VAL A 154 -14.62 -29.14 -33.06
N GLU A 155 -15.41 -29.48 -34.08
CA GLU A 155 -16.14 -30.77 -34.10
C GLU A 155 -15.22 -31.99 -34.21
N THR A 156 -14.14 -31.90 -34.98
CA THR A 156 -13.21 -33.04 -35.17
C THR A 156 -12.36 -33.32 -33.93
N THR A 157 -11.96 -32.31 -33.17
CA THR A 157 -11.21 -32.48 -31.91
C THR A 157 -12.07 -33.11 -30.80
N LEU A 158 -13.35 -32.73 -30.69
CA LEU A 158 -14.28 -33.34 -29.71
C LEU A 158 -14.58 -34.82 -30.00
N ARG A 159 -14.52 -35.28 -31.26
CA ARG A 159 -14.71 -36.68 -31.62
C ARG A 159 -13.47 -37.56 -31.39
N GLN A 160 -12.28 -36.99 -31.26
CA GLN A 160 -11.04 -37.76 -31.02
C GLN A 160 -10.80 -38.09 -29.54
N SER A 161 -11.43 -37.40 -28.60
CA SER A 161 -11.30 -37.65 -27.16
C SER A 161 -12.09 -38.86 -26.63
N SER A 162 -12.91 -39.51 -27.45
CA SER A 162 -13.85 -40.56 -27.00
C SER A 162 -13.53 -41.98 -27.53
N SER A 163 -12.26 -42.39 -27.53
CA SER A 163 -11.88 -43.79 -27.82
C SER A 163 -10.50 -44.19 -27.28
N VAL A 164 -10.43 -44.66 -26.02
CA VAL A 164 -9.32 -45.50 -25.52
C VAL A 164 -9.90 -46.66 -24.70
N ALA A 165 -9.49 -47.89 -25.02
CA ALA A 165 -10.09 -49.13 -24.51
C ALA A 165 -9.37 -49.69 -23.28
N LEU A 166 -10.09 -50.53 -22.52
CA LEU A 166 -9.54 -51.29 -21.39
C LEU A 166 -8.55 -52.37 -21.85
N VAL A 167 -7.54 -52.63 -21.02
CA VAL A 167 -6.75 -53.87 -21.05
C VAL A 167 -6.70 -54.46 -19.63
N HIS A 168 -6.91 -55.78 -19.55
CA HIS A 168 -6.90 -56.59 -18.33
C HIS A 168 -5.47 -56.88 -17.84
N GLU A 169 -5.26 -56.92 -16.52
CA GLU A 169 -4.31 -57.85 -15.91
C GLU A 169 -4.66 -58.17 -14.44
N SER A 170 -4.40 -59.42 -14.03
CA SER A 170 -4.62 -60.01 -12.68
C SER A 170 -3.59 -61.16 -12.50
N PRO A 171 -3.44 -61.86 -11.35
CA PRO A 171 -3.91 -61.62 -9.97
C PRO A 171 -2.78 -61.84 -8.90
N ARG A 172 -3.14 -61.90 -7.59
CA ARG A 172 -2.47 -62.55 -6.40
C ARG A 172 -2.23 -61.59 -5.22
N ARG A 173 -2.21 -61.99 -3.93
CA ARG A 173 -2.83 -63.12 -3.17
C ARG A 173 -2.51 -62.89 -1.65
N LEU A 174 -3.32 -63.46 -0.76
CA LEU A 174 -3.04 -63.82 0.66
C LEU A 174 -3.15 -62.76 1.79
N GLU A 175 -4.10 -63.08 2.68
CA GLU A 175 -3.94 -63.30 4.14
C GLU A 175 -4.21 -62.22 5.20
N ALA A 176 -5.04 -62.69 6.14
CA ALA A 176 -5.57 -62.11 7.36
C ALA A 176 -4.52 -61.90 8.47
N GLY A 177 -4.88 -61.11 9.50
CA GLY A 177 -4.10 -61.04 10.75
C GLY A 177 -4.60 -60.02 11.79
N GLU A 178 -5.49 -60.47 12.68
CA GLU A 178 -5.51 -60.20 14.14
C GLU A 178 -5.62 -58.78 14.77
N HIS A 179 -6.57 -58.70 15.71
CA HIS A 179 -6.55 -58.04 17.04
C HIS A 179 -5.91 -56.65 17.28
N ALA A 180 -6.75 -55.66 17.67
CA ALA A 180 -6.84 -55.16 19.07
C ALA A 180 -7.83 -53.97 19.27
N LEU A 181 -8.52 -53.96 20.41
CA LEU A 181 -9.38 -52.89 21.00
C LEU A 181 -8.51 -51.99 21.94
N PRO A 182 -8.93 -50.81 22.49
CA PRO A 182 -10.29 -50.52 23.00
C PRO A 182 -10.85 -49.04 23.00
N LEU A 183 -12.17 -48.95 23.31
CA LEU A 183 -12.95 -47.94 24.10
C LEU A 183 -12.49 -46.46 24.19
N ALA A 184 -13.34 -45.41 24.28
CA ALA A 184 -14.80 -45.22 24.48
C ALA A 184 -15.13 -43.70 24.36
N SER A 185 -16.35 -43.13 24.42
CA SER A 185 -17.76 -43.53 24.20
C SER A 185 -18.65 -42.26 24.30
N PRO A 186 -19.97 -42.31 23.97
CA PRO A 186 -20.94 -41.41 24.61
C PRO A 186 -22.15 -42.13 25.25
N ARG A 187 -22.81 -41.41 26.17
CA ARG A 187 -23.85 -41.91 27.09
C ARG A 187 -25.23 -42.11 26.45
N GLU A 188 -26.01 -42.96 27.12
CA GLU A 188 -27.36 -43.43 26.78
C GLU A 188 -28.48 -42.43 27.13
N TRP A 189 -29.64 -42.59 26.47
CA TRP A 189 -30.97 -42.44 27.06
C TRP A 189 -31.87 -43.60 26.58
N PRO A 190 -32.91 -44.00 27.36
CA PRO A 190 -33.45 -45.38 27.33
C PRO A 190 -34.59 -45.64 26.31
N LEU A 191 -34.86 -46.93 26.10
CA LEU A 191 -35.87 -47.48 25.18
C LEU A 191 -37.33 -47.24 25.62
N ALA A 192 -38.23 -47.26 24.64
CA ALA A 192 -39.61 -47.73 24.77
C ALA A 192 -40.00 -48.57 23.53
N ASP A 193 -40.87 -49.56 23.71
CA ASP A 193 -41.09 -50.68 22.78
C ASP A 193 -41.84 -50.38 21.46
N HIS A 194 -41.68 -51.29 20.51
CA HIS A 194 -42.31 -51.27 19.18
C HIS A 194 -43.75 -51.80 19.17
N SER A 195 -44.62 -51.15 18.38
CA SER A 195 -45.70 -51.80 17.61
C SER A 195 -46.12 -50.88 16.43
N PRO A 196 -46.53 -51.44 15.26
CA PRO A 196 -46.50 -50.71 14.00
C PRO A 196 -47.76 -49.89 13.69
N LEU A 197 -47.58 -48.72 13.09
CA LEU A 197 -48.68 -47.90 12.53
C LEU A 197 -49.02 -48.34 11.10
N HIS A 198 -50.33 -48.42 10.85
CA HIS A 198 -50.91 -48.82 9.57
C HIS A 198 -50.89 -47.64 8.58
N LEU A 199 -50.41 -47.86 7.35
CA LEU A 199 -50.48 -46.86 6.27
C LEU A 199 -51.89 -46.85 5.64
N SER A 200 -52.44 -45.66 5.45
CA SER A 200 -53.71 -45.42 4.74
C SER A 200 -53.45 -44.69 3.42
N PRO A 201 -54.15 -45.03 2.31
CA PRO A 201 -53.99 -44.36 1.02
C PRO A 201 -54.67 -42.97 0.99
N PRO A 202 -54.27 -42.08 0.06
CA PRO A 202 -54.75 -40.70 0.03
C PRO A 202 -56.21 -40.57 -0.41
N GLN A 203 -56.98 -39.75 0.31
CA GLN A 203 -58.34 -39.35 -0.08
C GLN A 203 -58.31 -38.20 -1.11
N GLN A 204 -59.15 -38.31 -2.15
CA GLN A 204 -59.42 -37.22 -3.07
C GLN A 204 -60.30 -36.17 -2.37
N VAL A 205 -59.88 -34.90 -2.41
CA VAL A 205 -60.69 -33.77 -1.94
C VAL A 205 -61.48 -33.22 -3.12
N GLU A 206 -62.81 -33.35 -3.04
CA GLU A 206 -63.74 -32.87 -4.05
C GLU A 206 -63.92 -31.33 -3.91
N VAL A 207 -63.40 -30.58 -4.88
CA VAL A 207 -63.50 -29.11 -4.89
C VAL A 207 -64.86 -28.69 -5.45
N ARG A 208 -65.74 -28.20 -4.58
CA ARG A 208 -66.97 -27.51 -5.00
C ARG A 208 -66.62 -26.17 -5.69
N PRO A 209 -67.25 -25.82 -6.82
CA PRO A 209 -67.09 -24.50 -7.41
C PRO A 209 -67.83 -23.47 -6.56
N ALA A 210 -67.10 -22.49 -6.03
CA ALA A 210 -67.70 -21.29 -5.45
C ALA A 210 -68.13 -20.34 -6.58
N GLN A 211 -69.40 -19.94 -6.59
CA GLN A 211 -69.88 -18.89 -7.50
C GLN A 211 -69.25 -17.55 -7.09
N LEU A 212 -68.59 -16.91 -8.05
CA LEU A 212 -68.10 -15.53 -7.93
C LEU A 212 -69.21 -14.58 -8.37
N ASP A 213 -69.89 -13.97 -7.41
CA ASP A 213 -70.75 -12.82 -7.68
C ASP A 213 -69.87 -11.62 -8.09
N PRO A 214 -70.18 -10.93 -9.21
CA PRO A 214 -69.45 -9.75 -9.63
C PRO A 214 -69.82 -8.54 -8.75
N SER A 215 -69.09 -8.37 -7.65
CA SER A 215 -69.04 -7.09 -6.94
C SER A 215 -68.60 -5.99 -7.92
N PRO A 216 -69.22 -4.81 -7.94
CA PRO A 216 -68.80 -3.74 -8.85
C PRO A 216 -67.38 -3.32 -8.50
N SER A 217 -66.50 -3.34 -9.49
CA SER A 217 -65.13 -2.84 -9.37
C SER A 217 -65.18 -1.40 -8.88
N GLN A 218 -64.71 -1.14 -7.67
CA GLN A 218 -64.34 0.23 -7.31
C GLN A 218 -63.27 0.67 -8.30
N GLU A 219 -63.58 1.69 -9.09
CA GLU A 219 -62.56 2.42 -9.84
C GLU A 219 -61.61 3.03 -8.81
N LEU A 220 -60.49 2.35 -8.59
CA LEU A 220 -59.28 2.97 -8.08
C LEU A 220 -58.92 4.06 -9.09
N SER A 221 -59.43 5.26 -8.86
CA SER A 221 -59.05 6.45 -9.61
C SER A 221 -57.53 6.46 -9.71
N PRO A 222 -56.95 6.57 -10.91
CA PRO A 222 -55.51 6.69 -11.03
C PRO A 222 -55.08 7.89 -10.18
N PRO A 223 -53.96 7.80 -9.43
CA PRO A 223 -53.49 8.91 -8.61
C PRO A 223 -53.47 10.18 -9.48
N HIS A 224 -54.19 11.20 -9.03
CA HIS A 224 -54.33 12.49 -9.72
C HIS A 224 -53.00 13.23 -9.72
N ASP A 225 -52.07 12.79 -10.56
CA ASP A 225 -50.74 13.36 -10.80
C ASP A 225 -50.19 12.91 -12.18
N ALA A 226 -51.06 12.89 -13.20
CA ALA A 226 -50.66 12.74 -14.61
C ALA A 226 -49.78 13.92 -15.12
N THR A 227 -49.61 14.95 -14.28
CA THR A 227 -48.70 16.10 -14.43
C THR A 227 -47.35 15.92 -13.73
N SER A 228 -47.03 14.73 -13.20
CA SER A 228 -45.65 14.34 -12.82
C SER A 228 -44.72 14.11 -14.03
N GLN A 229 -44.99 14.83 -15.13
CA GLN A 229 -44.20 14.81 -16.36
C GLN A 229 -42.78 15.28 -16.05
N ASN A 230 -41.80 14.43 -16.36
CA ASN A 230 -40.39 14.76 -16.40
C ASN A 230 -39.74 15.26 -15.09
N ARG A 231 -39.82 14.46 -14.00
CA ARG A 231 -39.00 14.70 -12.79
C ARG A 231 -37.49 14.78 -13.04
N VAL A 232 -36.94 14.19 -14.11
CA VAL A 232 -35.51 14.34 -14.47
C VAL A 232 -35.26 15.49 -15.43
N SER A 233 -36.12 15.72 -16.43
CA SER A 233 -35.95 16.83 -17.38
C SER A 233 -36.26 18.21 -16.79
N SER A 234 -36.84 18.25 -15.59
CA SER A 234 -37.00 19.47 -14.75
C SER A 234 -35.87 19.65 -13.74
N LEU A 235 -34.99 18.66 -13.54
CA LEU A 235 -33.78 18.82 -12.71
C LEU A 235 -32.69 19.52 -13.51
N VAL A 236 -31.98 20.42 -12.84
CA VAL A 236 -30.77 21.04 -13.40
C VAL A 236 -29.72 19.94 -13.58
N THR A 237 -29.35 19.64 -14.81
CA THR A 237 -28.28 18.67 -15.10
C THR A 237 -26.96 19.40 -15.26
N ARG A 238 -25.89 18.84 -14.68
CA ARG A 238 -24.52 19.33 -14.84
C ARG A 238 -23.73 18.32 -15.66
N SER A 239 -23.19 18.73 -16.80
CA SER A 239 -22.21 17.94 -17.55
C SER A 239 -20.93 17.74 -16.73
N ILE A 240 -20.38 16.53 -16.76
CA ILE A 240 -19.05 16.21 -16.20
C ILE A 240 -18.27 15.36 -17.21
N THR A 241 -16.97 15.66 -17.37
CA THR A 241 -16.04 14.90 -18.23
C THR A 241 -15.17 13.94 -17.40
N GLU A 242 -14.53 12.98 -18.07
CA GLU A 242 -13.54 12.07 -17.45
C GLU A 242 -12.40 12.83 -16.75
N SER A 243 -11.88 13.89 -17.36
CA SER A 243 -10.80 14.70 -16.78
C SER A 243 -11.26 15.52 -15.56
N GLU A 244 -12.43 16.16 -15.61
CA GLU A 244 -13.03 16.89 -14.48
C GLU A 244 -13.31 15.95 -13.29
N MET A 245 -13.81 14.74 -13.59
CA MET A 245 -14.05 13.66 -12.62
C MET A 245 -12.75 13.24 -11.90
N LEU A 246 -11.67 13.01 -12.65
CA LEU A 246 -10.37 12.64 -12.07
C LEU A 246 -9.75 13.79 -11.26
N GLN A 247 -9.83 15.03 -11.77
CA GLN A 247 -9.31 16.20 -11.07
C GLN A 247 -9.98 16.38 -9.70
N TRP A 248 -11.31 16.23 -9.59
CA TRP A 248 -11.97 16.31 -8.27
C TRP A 248 -11.66 15.13 -7.37
N ALA A 249 -11.64 13.91 -7.89
CA ALA A 249 -11.31 12.72 -7.11
C ALA A 249 -9.95 12.85 -6.42
N LEU A 250 -8.95 13.40 -7.12
CA LEU A 250 -7.60 13.61 -6.60
C LEU A 250 -7.48 14.89 -5.74
N ALA A 251 -8.22 15.96 -6.05
CA ALA A 251 -8.12 17.22 -5.31
C ALA A 251 -8.94 17.26 -4.00
N GLN A 252 -10.08 16.56 -3.93
CA GLN A 252 -11.04 16.70 -2.83
C GLN A 252 -10.90 15.62 -1.74
N SER A 253 -10.33 14.45 -2.04
CA SER A 253 -10.30 13.32 -1.09
C SER A 253 -8.88 12.91 -0.67
N PRO A 254 -8.48 13.10 0.60
CA PRO A 254 -7.20 12.57 1.13
C PRO A 254 -7.23 11.05 1.37
N VAL A 255 -8.40 10.41 1.20
CA VAL A 255 -8.62 8.97 1.35
C VAL A 255 -9.05 8.41 0.00
N LEU A 256 -8.41 7.34 -0.48
CA LEU A 256 -8.84 6.62 -1.67
C LEU A 256 -10.08 5.79 -1.33
N ARG A 257 -11.15 5.95 -2.13
CA ARG A 257 -12.48 5.35 -1.86
C ARG A 257 -12.85 4.34 -2.95
N PRO A 258 -12.16 3.18 -3.06
CA PRO A 258 -12.40 2.20 -4.13
C PRO A 258 -13.75 1.48 -3.98
N LEU A 259 -14.16 0.78 -5.03
CA LEU A 259 -15.39 0.00 -5.03
C LEU A 259 -15.33 -1.12 -3.98
N GLY A 260 -16.36 -1.19 -3.14
CA GLY A 260 -16.60 -2.27 -2.18
C GLY A 260 -16.06 -2.03 -0.77
N LEU A 261 -15.18 -1.03 -0.54
CA LEU A 261 -14.67 -0.72 0.80
C LEU A 261 -15.72 0.02 1.63
N ARG A 262 -16.31 -0.69 2.60
CA ARG A 262 -17.19 -0.12 3.63
C ARG A 262 -16.32 0.48 4.73
N ILE A 263 -15.98 1.77 4.59
CA ILE A 263 -15.14 2.54 5.54
C ILE A 263 -15.68 2.45 6.99
N LEU A 264 -16.99 2.28 7.16
CA LEU A 264 -17.63 2.11 8.48
C LEU A 264 -17.38 0.74 9.13
N GLU A 265 -17.08 -0.30 8.33
CA GLU A 265 -16.82 -1.66 8.82
C GLU A 265 -15.31 -1.95 8.93
N ALA A 266 -14.51 -1.41 8.02
CA ALA A 266 -13.05 -1.60 7.98
C ALA A 266 -12.33 -0.28 7.66
N PRO A 267 -12.27 0.69 8.60
CA PRO A 267 -11.61 1.98 8.37
C PRO A 267 -10.09 1.83 8.15
N GLU A 268 -9.46 0.84 8.78
CA GLU A 268 -8.04 0.52 8.69
C GLU A 268 -7.59 0.00 7.30
N ALA A 269 -8.54 -0.43 6.46
CA ALA A 269 -8.26 -0.90 5.10
C ALA A 269 -8.39 0.19 4.03
N ALA A 270 -8.72 1.43 4.42
CA ALA A 270 -8.83 2.56 3.50
C ALA A 270 -7.45 3.22 3.29
N ALA A 271 -6.91 3.11 2.09
CA ALA A 271 -5.63 3.73 1.75
C ALA A 271 -5.72 5.26 1.74
N THR A 272 -4.74 5.94 2.33
CA THR A 272 -4.70 7.40 2.45
C THR A 272 -3.39 7.99 1.93
N ILE A 273 -3.40 9.30 1.64
CA ILE A 273 -2.16 10.03 1.31
C ILE A 273 -1.13 10.03 2.45
N PHE A 274 -1.55 9.69 3.68
CA PHE A 274 -0.69 9.69 4.86
C PHE A 274 0.06 8.37 5.07
N ASP A 275 -0.40 7.25 4.52
CA ASP A 275 0.12 5.90 4.85
C ASP A 275 1.63 5.75 4.57
N ARG A 276 2.08 6.33 3.44
CA ARG A 276 3.51 6.45 3.10
C ARG A 276 4.27 7.27 4.15
N SER A 277 3.75 8.45 4.51
CA SER A 277 4.38 9.33 5.51
C SER A 277 4.42 8.70 6.91
N ILE A 278 3.40 7.92 7.28
CA ILE A 278 3.34 7.16 8.53
C ILE A 278 4.42 6.07 8.54
N THR A 279 4.57 5.32 7.45
CA THR A 279 5.60 4.27 7.35
C THR A 279 7.02 4.85 7.31
N ALA A 280 7.22 5.97 6.61
CA ALA A 280 8.50 6.67 6.56
C ALA A 280 8.91 7.31 7.91
N SER A 281 7.92 7.72 8.72
CA SER A 281 8.11 8.31 10.05
C SER A 281 7.97 7.33 11.22
N ASP A 282 7.75 6.03 10.95
CA ASP A 282 7.63 4.99 11.96
C ASP A 282 8.87 4.95 12.88
N PRO A 283 8.71 5.20 14.21
CA PRO A 283 9.83 5.28 15.15
C PRO A 283 10.46 3.91 15.48
N PHE A 284 9.90 2.80 15.00
CA PHE A 284 10.46 1.45 15.16
C PHE A 284 11.05 0.91 13.86
N PHE A 285 10.32 1.02 12.73
CA PHE A 285 10.67 0.34 11.48
C PHE A 285 10.97 1.27 10.30
N GLY A 286 10.77 2.57 10.46
CA GLY A 286 11.05 3.57 9.43
C GLY A 286 12.55 3.77 9.16
N PRO A 287 12.92 4.36 8.01
CA PRO A 287 14.31 4.63 7.66
C PRO A 287 15.05 5.49 8.70
N GLN A 288 14.36 6.44 9.34
CA GLN A 288 14.94 7.25 10.41
C GLN A 288 15.17 6.45 11.71
N ALA A 289 14.25 5.56 12.08
CA ALA A 289 14.44 4.66 13.23
C ALA A 289 15.65 3.72 13.06
N ALA A 290 15.85 3.22 11.83
CA ALA A 290 17.00 2.39 11.49
C ALA A 290 18.33 3.18 11.50
N LEU A 291 18.31 4.50 11.28
CA LEU A 291 19.47 5.37 11.45
C LEU A 291 19.72 5.74 12.91
N ALA A 292 18.66 6.05 13.67
CA ALA A 292 18.72 6.39 15.10
C ALA A 292 19.34 5.28 15.96
N ALA A 293 19.25 4.02 15.51
CA ALA A 293 19.96 2.90 16.13
C ALA A 293 21.51 3.02 16.14
N PHE A 294 22.08 3.97 15.37
CA PHE A 294 23.51 4.32 15.33
C PHE A 294 23.83 5.71 15.90
N ASP A 295 22.83 6.41 16.47
CA ASP A 295 23.05 7.69 17.13
C ASP A 295 23.85 7.51 18.43
N SER A 296 24.40 8.62 18.91
CA SER A 296 25.09 8.66 20.20
C SER A 296 24.09 8.82 21.34
N SER A 297 24.03 7.85 22.25
CA SER A 297 23.32 8.00 23.51
C SER A 297 24.18 8.79 24.51
N LEU A 298 23.55 9.72 25.23
CA LEU A 298 24.15 10.40 26.38
C LEU A 298 23.39 9.95 27.62
N PHE A 299 24.12 9.56 28.67
CA PHE A 299 23.54 9.19 29.96
C PHE A 299 24.21 9.96 31.09
N ALA A 300 23.43 10.29 32.11
CA ALA A 300 23.91 10.79 33.39
C ALA A 300 23.08 10.17 34.51
N ASN A 301 23.73 9.70 35.56
CA ASN A 301 23.08 9.18 36.77
C ASN A 301 23.86 9.63 38.01
N ALA A 302 23.11 9.95 39.07
CA ALA A 302 23.63 10.27 40.39
C ALA A 302 22.92 9.37 41.39
N THR A 303 23.67 8.62 42.19
CA THR A 303 23.14 7.75 43.24
C THR A 303 23.83 8.08 44.55
N ALA A 304 23.06 8.48 45.57
CA ALA A 304 23.52 8.56 46.95
C ALA A 304 22.97 7.37 47.74
N GLN A 305 23.79 6.80 48.61
CA GLN A 305 23.47 5.65 49.46
C GLN A 305 24.05 5.90 50.85
N ASN A 306 23.26 5.70 51.89
CA ASN A 306 23.81 5.39 53.22
C ASN A 306 23.80 3.86 53.38
N ASN A 307 24.92 3.29 53.80
CA ASN A 307 25.19 1.86 53.91
C ASN A 307 25.65 1.50 55.33
N ASP A 308 24.71 1.44 56.27
CA ASP A 308 24.95 0.97 57.64
C ASP A 308 24.89 -0.57 57.68
N ARG A 309 26.02 -1.23 57.98
CA ARG A 309 26.16 -2.71 57.91
C ARG A 309 27.05 -3.27 59.00
N VAL A 310 26.58 -4.32 59.68
CA VAL A 310 27.35 -5.07 60.68
C VAL A 310 28.09 -6.23 60.02
N PHE A 311 29.40 -6.32 60.27
CA PHE A 311 30.26 -7.41 59.79
C PHE A 311 30.53 -8.44 60.89
N ASN A 312 30.28 -9.72 60.57
CA ASN A 312 30.57 -10.86 61.46
C ASN A 312 32.08 -11.11 61.70
N ASN A 313 32.96 -10.35 61.05
CA ASN A 313 34.40 -10.39 61.26
C ASN A 313 34.98 -8.99 61.00
N ALA A 314 35.59 -8.39 62.04
CA ALA A 314 36.17 -7.04 61.97
C ALA A 314 37.26 -6.91 60.89
N THR A 315 38.04 -7.97 60.62
CA THR A 315 39.08 -7.95 59.57
C THR A 315 38.49 -7.74 58.18
N LEU A 316 37.31 -8.30 57.90
CA LEU A 316 36.59 -8.08 56.63
C LEU A 316 35.85 -6.73 56.60
N GLY A 317 35.53 -6.17 57.78
CA GLY A 317 34.92 -4.84 57.90
C GLY A 317 35.89 -3.68 57.70
N GLY A 318 37.21 -3.91 57.85
CA GLY A 318 38.25 -2.86 57.86
C GLY A 318 38.60 -2.39 59.27
N ASP A 319 38.73 -3.36 60.19
CA ASP A 319 38.89 -3.21 61.65
C ASP A 319 37.72 -2.52 62.38
N VAL A 320 36.55 -2.45 61.72
CA VAL A 320 35.27 -2.06 62.32
C VAL A 320 34.25 -3.19 62.22
N GLN A 321 33.48 -3.39 63.28
CA GLN A 321 32.37 -4.36 63.31
C GLN A 321 31.07 -3.76 62.75
N GLU A 322 30.90 -2.45 62.84
CA GLU A 322 29.77 -1.70 62.30
C GLU A 322 30.34 -0.66 61.32
N LEU A 323 30.05 -0.86 60.04
CA LEU A 323 30.41 0.07 58.96
C LEU A 323 29.26 1.03 58.75
N ASN A 324 29.53 2.32 58.90
CA ASN A 324 28.65 3.38 58.43
C ASN A 324 29.33 4.02 57.22
N GLN A 325 28.62 4.11 56.10
CA GLN A 325 29.18 4.54 54.82
C GLN A 325 28.21 5.42 54.03
N ASP A 326 28.58 6.68 53.85
CA ASP A 326 27.97 7.58 52.88
C ASP A 326 28.68 7.44 51.53
N PHE A 327 27.98 6.87 50.56
CA PHE A 327 28.49 6.60 49.22
C PHE A 327 27.70 7.38 48.16
N VAL A 328 28.36 8.29 47.43
CA VAL A 328 27.75 9.01 46.30
C VAL A 328 28.52 8.67 45.03
N ASN A 329 27.81 8.29 43.98
CA ASN A 329 28.39 8.04 42.67
C ASN A 329 27.65 8.86 41.60
N PHE A 330 28.41 9.64 40.84
CA PHE A 330 27.95 10.36 39.67
C PHE A 330 28.63 9.79 38.43
N ASN A 331 27.87 9.16 37.54
CA ASN A 331 28.37 8.67 36.25
C ASN A 331 27.72 9.49 35.13
N ALA A 332 28.53 10.05 34.24
CA ALA A 332 28.07 10.70 33.01
C ALA A 332 28.87 10.18 31.83
N GLY A 333 28.21 9.85 30.72
CA GLY A 333 28.91 9.28 29.57
C GLY A 333 28.16 9.42 28.26
N ILE A 334 28.91 9.19 27.18
CA ILE A 334 28.42 9.18 25.80
C ILE A 334 28.85 7.86 25.18
N GLN A 335 27.90 7.13 24.60
CA GLN A 335 28.15 5.89 23.87
C GLN A 335 27.68 6.06 22.42
N LYS A 336 28.45 5.57 21.45
CA LYS A 336 28.08 5.59 20.03
C LYS A 336 28.39 4.26 19.35
N ARG A 337 27.44 3.77 18.56
CA ARG A 337 27.64 2.57 17.73
C ARG A 337 27.89 2.95 16.28
N THR A 338 28.90 2.33 15.68
CA THR A 338 29.30 2.57 14.29
C THR A 338 28.67 1.56 13.34
N TYR A 339 28.57 1.91 12.05
CA TYR A 339 28.06 1.01 11.02
C TYR A 339 28.87 -0.29 10.85
N SER A 340 30.13 -0.37 11.29
CA SER A 340 30.90 -1.63 11.30
C SER A 340 30.50 -2.58 12.43
N GLY A 341 29.65 -2.13 13.36
CA GLY A 341 29.19 -2.86 14.54
C GLY A 341 29.89 -2.43 15.83
N ALA A 342 31.04 -1.74 15.74
CA ALA A 342 31.84 -1.35 16.89
C ALA A 342 31.17 -0.26 17.74
N THR A 343 31.22 -0.42 19.06
CA THR A 343 30.75 0.57 20.03
C THR A 343 31.95 1.30 20.65
N TRP A 344 31.83 2.62 20.73
CA TRP A 344 32.74 3.50 21.43
C TRP A 344 32.00 4.11 22.61
N ASP A 345 32.66 4.19 23.75
CA ASP A 345 32.11 4.82 24.95
C ASP A 345 33.14 5.72 25.62
N LEU A 346 32.67 6.84 26.17
CA LEU A 346 33.44 7.74 26.99
C LEU A 346 32.63 8.05 28.24
N THR A 347 33.08 7.57 29.39
CA THR A 347 32.37 7.64 30.67
C THR A 347 33.24 8.32 31.71
N SER A 348 32.76 9.44 32.27
CA SER A 348 33.30 10.00 33.50
C SER A 348 32.53 9.43 34.69
N ARG A 349 33.25 8.99 35.72
CA ARG A 349 32.70 8.58 37.01
C ARG A 349 33.30 9.47 38.10
N LYS A 350 32.50 9.88 39.07
CA LYS A 350 32.92 10.62 40.25
C LYS A 350 32.31 9.95 41.45
N GLN A 351 33.15 9.29 42.23
CA GLN A 351 32.77 8.57 43.43
C GLN A 351 33.19 9.41 44.64
N TYR A 352 32.31 9.47 45.64
CA TYR A 352 32.58 9.92 46.99
C TYR A 352 32.24 8.76 47.93
N ASP A 353 33.12 8.51 48.88
CA ASP A 353 32.97 7.42 49.84
C ASP A 353 33.54 7.90 51.18
N GLY A 354 32.63 8.29 52.09
CA GLY A 354 32.93 8.58 53.48
C GLY A 354 32.58 7.38 54.34
N ASN A 355 33.55 6.76 55.01
CA ASN A 355 33.30 5.60 55.86
C ASN A 355 34.27 5.49 57.03
N ASN A 356 33.80 4.84 58.11
CA ASN A 356 34.49 4.79 59.40
C ASN A 356 35.61 3.75 59.53
N ARG A 357 36.12 3.18 58.42
CA ARG A 357 37.14 2.12 58.48
C ARG A 357 38.49 2.61 59.01
N ALA A 358 39.03 1.91 60.01
CA ALA A 358 40.29 2.24 60.66
C ALA A 358 41.52 2.12 59.74
N GLY A 359 41.42 1.34 58.66
CA GLY A 359 42.48 1.16 57.65
C GLY A 359 42.53 2.22 56.55
N ASN A 360 41.62 3.20 56.51
CA ASN A 360 41.62 4.23 55.47
C ASN A 360 42.69 5.30 55.72
N ARG A 361 43.27 5.85 54.65
CA ARG A 361 44.17 7.02 54.72
C ARG A 361 43.43 8.31 55.10
N PHE A 362 42.18 8.42 54.67
CA PHE A 362 41.31 9.58 54.88
C PHE A 362 39.91 9.09 55.31
N PRO A 363 39.19 9.80 56.20
CA PRO A 363 37.82 9.40 56.62
C PRO A 363 36.81 9.40 55.45
N ASN A 364 37.08 10.24 54.45
CA ASN A 364 36.35 10.36 53.20
C ASN A 364 37.35 10.51 52.04
N TYR A 365 36.94 10.10 50.84
CA TYR A 365 37.71 10.37 49.63
C TYR A 365 36.79 10.61 48.43
N TRP A 366 37.33 11.34 47.46
CA TRP A 366 36.82 11.45 46.11
C TRP A 366 37.71 10.67 45.13
N GLU A 367 37.08 9.96 44.22
CA GLU A 367 37.73 9.37 43.06
C GLU A 367 37.09 9.90 41.77
N THR A 368 37.89 10.53 40.90
CA THR A 368 37.46 10.89 39.54
C THR A 368 38.08 9.91 38.55
N GLN A 369 37.24 9.25 37.76
CA GLN A 369 37.65 8.37 36.69
C GLN A 369 37.18 8.93 35.34
N LEU A 370 38.01 8.79 34.29
CA LEU A 370 37.60 8.97 32.90
C LEU A 370 37.98 7.72 32.11
N GLU A 371 36.98 7.01 31.63
CA GLU A 371 37.08 5.72 30.96
C GLU A 371 36.69 5.89 29.48
N ALA A 372 37.62 5.57 28.58
CA ALA A 372 37.39 5.49 27.15
C ALA A 372 37.40 4.02 26.72
N GLY A 373 36.26 3.52 26.26
CA GLY A 373 36.07 2.16 25.79
C GLY A 373 35.92 2.07 24.27
N VAL A 374 36.46 0.99 23.70
CA VAL A 374 36.14 0.53 22.35
C VAL A 374 35.90 -0.98 22.39
N ARG A 375 34.77 -1.42 21.80
CA ARG A 375 34.47 -2.82 21.55
C ARG A 375 34.15 -3.00 20.07
N GLN A 376 34.91 -3.83 19.37
CA GLN A 376 34.72 -4.10 17.94
C GLN A 376 34.46 -5.60 17.71
N PRO A 377 33.26 -5.99 17.23
CA PRO A 377 33.04 -7.35 16.75
C PRO A 377 33.85 -7.60 15.48
N LEU A 378 34.50 -8.76 15.42
CA LEU A 378 35.36 -9.20 14.31
C LEU A 378 34.71 -10.27 13.42
N LEU A 379 33.82 -11.08 13.98
CA LEU A 379 33.11 -12.18 13.29
C LEU A 379 31.59 -11.97 13.31
N ARG A 380 30.85 -12.66 14.18
CA ARG A 380 29.39 -12.43 14.32
C ARG A 380 29.11 -10.98 14.68
N GLY A 381 28.19 -10.34 13.95
CA GLY A 381 27.84 -8.92 14.15
C GLY A 381 28.80 -7.91 13.51
N ALA A 382 29.92 -8.37 12.94
CA ALA A 382 30.89 -7.51 12.28
C ALA A 382 30.44 -7.05 10.88
N GLY A 383 30.95 -5.88 10.47
CA GLY A 383 30.88 -5.41 9.10
C GLY A 383 29.65 -4.57 8.76
N LYS A 384 29.82 -3.67 7.79
CA LYS A 384 28.78 -2.73 7.35
C LYS A 384 27.54 -3.44 6.78
N GLN A 385 27.75 -4.53 6.04
CA GLN A 385 26.67 -5.28 5.40
C GLN A 385 25.70 -5.90 6.42
N PHE A 386 26.20 -6.53 7.49
CA PHE A 386 25.31 -7.12 8.50
C PHE A 386 24.51 -6.04 9.23
N ASN A 387 25.19 -5.00 9.72
CA ASN A 387 24.53 -3.95 10.51
C ASN A 387 23.56 -3.10 9.66
N SER A 388 23.81 -2.91 8.36
CA SER A 388 22.86 -2.23 7.46
C SER A 388 21.64 -3.08 7.09
N ILE A 389 21.74 -4.42 7.15
CA ILE A 389 20.62 -5.33 6.86
C ILE A 389 19.81 -5.66 8.12
N ALA A 390 20.47 -6.05 9.21
CA ALA A 390 19.81 -6.60 10.40
C ALA A 390 19.57 -5.54 11.49
N GLY A 391 20.34 -4.46 11.46
CA GLY A 391 20.41 -3.50 12.56
C GLY A 391 21.38 -3.95 13.67
N PRO A 392 21.77 -3.03 14.57
CA PRO A 392 22.78 -3.29 15.61
C PRO A 392 22.31 -4.28 16.69
N ASN A 393 21.01 -4.32 17.00
CA ASN A 393 20.45 -5.14 18.09
C ASN A 393 19.86 -6.48 17.60
N ALA A 394 20.27 -6.94 16.41
CA ALA A 394 19.73 -8.14 15.78
C ALA A 394 20.08 -9.41 16.56
N GLN A 395 19.06 -10.20 16.90
CA GLN A 395 19.18 -11.49 17.58
C GLN A 395 18.59 -12.64 16.72
N PRO A 396 19.15 -13.86 16.78
CA PRO A 396 18.59 -15.01 16.08
C PRO A 396 17.13 -15.27 16.48
N GLY A 397 16.20 -15.28 15.53
CA GLY A 397 14.79 -15.60 15.78
C GLY A 397 13.91 -14.44 16.29
N PHE A 398 14.49 -13.27 16.57
CA PHE A 398 13.72 -12.03 16.69
C PHE A 398 13.60 -11.35 15.31
N ASN A 399 12.53 -10.59 15.08
CA ASN A 399 12.27 -10.01 13.76
C ASN A 399 13.37 -9.02 13.34
N PHE A 400 13.91 -9.21 12.13
CA PHE A 400 14.92 -8.36 11.48
C PHE A 400 14.32 -7.03 11.02
N SER A 401 14.03 -6.12 11.96
CA SER A 401 13.12 -5.00 11.70
C SER A 401 13.79 -3.64 11.55
N ASN A 402 15.02 -3.44 12.05
CA ASN A 402 15.64 -2.10 12.21
C ASN A 402 16.93 -1.92 11.38
N GLY A 403 17.11 -2.69 10.30
CA GLY A 403 18.23 -2.48 9.37
C GLY A 403 17.89 -1.44 8.31
N ILE A 404 18.81 -0.50 8.06
CA ILE A 404 18.66 0.62 7.10
C ILE A 404 18.19 0.14 5.71
N LEU A 405 18.73 -0.98 5.21
CA LEU A 405 18.33 -1.53 3.91
C LEU A 405 16.94 -2.17 3.93
N ILE A 406 16.54 -2.80 5.04
CA ILE A 406 15.19 -3.38 5.18
C ILE A 406 14.16 -2.25 5.31
N ALA A 407 14.45 -1.22 6.10
CA ALA A 407 13.57 -0.05 6.26
C ALA A 407 13.35 0.71 4.94
N ARG A 408 14.42 0.91 4.14
CA ARG A 408 14.31 1.47 2.78
C ARG A 408 13.54 0.58 1.80
N LEU A 409 13.61 -0.74 1.95
CA LEU A 409 12.78 -1.65 1.16
C LEU A 409 11.31 -1.64 1.60
N ASN A 410 11.03 -1.48 2.90
CA ASN A 410 9.66 -1.31 3.40
C ASN A 410 9.02 -0.03 2.83
N ASP A 411 9.72 1.11 2.89
CA ASP A 411 9.26 2.38 2.33
C ASP A 411 8.88 2.26 0.83
N ARG A 412 9.74 1.63 0.02
CA ARG A 412 9.47 1.32 -1.40
C ARG A 412 8.32 0.31 -1.61
N ILE A 413 8.11 -0.62 -0.68
CA ILE A 413 6.98 -1.56 -0.74
C ILE A 413 5.67 -0.79 -0.48
N SER A 414 5.67 0.15 0.48
CA SER A 414 4.53 1.01 0.78
C SER A 414 4.23 2.01 -0.35
N GLU A 415 5.25 2.53 -1.02
CA GLU A 415 5.12 3.31 -2.26
C GLU A 415 4.39 2.51 -3.36
N ALA A 416 4.86 1.29 -3.65
CA ALA A 416 4.21 0.41 -4.63
C ALA A 416 2.80 -0.04 -4.19
N GLU A 417 2.54 -0.19 -2.89
CA GLU A 417 1.21 -0.47 -2.34
C GLU A 417 0.23 0.69 -2.58
N PHE A 418 0.67 1.93 -2.37
CA PHE A 418 -0.12 3.12 -2.66
C PHE A 418 -0.41 3.24 -4.18
N GLU A 419 0.57 2.95 -5.04
CA GLU A 419 0.37 2.99 -6.50
C GLU A 419 -0.64 1.94 -6.98
N VAL A 420 -0.59 0.70 -6.45
CA VAL A 420 -1.61 -0.33 -6.71
C VAL A 420 -3.00 0.14 -6.26
N ALA A 421 -3.10 0.77 -5.07
CA ALA A 421 -4.37 1.30 -4.56
C ALA A 421 -4.91 2.45 -5.43
N MET A 422 -4.04 3.36 -5.88
CA MET A 422 -4.39 4.46 -6.78
C MET A 422 -4.88 3.95 -8.13
N ARG A 423 -4.14 3.02 -8.78
CA ARG A 423 -4.55 2.44 -10.06
C ARG A 423 -5.89 1.70 -9.96
N ARG A 424 -6.13 0.99 -8.85
CA ARG A 424 -7.43 0.38 -8.56
C ARG A 424 -8.54 1.43 -8.42
N PHE A 425 -8.30 2.50 -7.65
CA PHE A 425 -9.27 3.59 -7.46
C PHE A 425 -9.64 4.27 -8.79
N VAL A 426 -8.65 4.57 -9.65
CA VAL A 426 -8.88 5.15 -10.98
C VAL A 426 -9.74 4.22 -11.87
N ARG A 427 -9.41 2.93 -11.96
CA ARG A 427 -10.22 1.96 -12.71
C ARG A 427 -11.65 1.85 -12.16
N ASP A 428 -11.78 1.87 -10.83
CA ASP A 428 -13.08 1.80 -10.14
C ASP A 428 -13.92 3.08 -10.41
N LEU A 429 -13.30 4.26 -10.52
CA LEU A 429 -13.94 5.51 -10.95
C LEU A 429 -14.47 5.42 -12.39
N TYR A 430 -13.65 4.98 -13.35
CA TYR A 430 -14.09 4.74 -14.73
C TYR A 430 -15.29 3.80 -14.80
N THR A 431 -15.27 2.72 -13.99
CA THR A 431 -16.38 1.76 -13.91
C THR A 431 -17.69 2.44 -13.50
N VAL A 432 -17.66 3.35 -12.51
CA VAL A 432 -18.87 4.07 -12.07
C VAL A 432 -19.27 5.18 -13.06
N TYR A 433 -18.31 5.85 -13.69
CA TYR A 433 -18.57 6.88 -14.71
C TYR A 433 -19.31 6.31 -15.92
N TRP A 434 -18.82 5.21 -16.48
CA TRP A 434 -19.44 4.54 -17.62
C TRP A 434 -20.77 3.83 -17.23
N ASP A 435 -20.89 3.26 -16.02
CA ASP A 435 -22.18 2.78 -15.51
C ASP A 435 -23.20 3.91 -15.39
N LEU A 436 -22.81 5.10 -14.91
CA LEU A 436 -23.72 6.26 -14.85
C LEU A 436 -24.25 6.63 -16.24
N LYS A 437 -23.36 6.69 -17.24
CA LYS A 437 -23.71 6.95 -18.65
C LYS A 437 -24.69 5.91 -19.19
N ARG A 438 -24.48 4.62 -18.85
CA ARG A 438 -25.37 3.51 -19.18
C ARG A 438 -26.75 3.67 -18.54
N GLN A 439 -26.82 4.02 -17.25
CA GLN A 439 -28.11 4.24 -16.57
C GLN A 439 -28.89 5.39 -17.18
N TYR A 440 -28.23 6.50 -17.58
CA TYR A 440 -28.88 7.58 -18.33
C TYR A 440 -29.53 7.08 -19.62
N ARG A 441 -28.78 6.36 -20.46
CA ARG A 441 -29.31 5.84 -21.74
C ARG A 441 -30.44 4.83 -21.53
N SER A 442 -30.33 3.97 -20.51
CA SER A 442 -31.41 3.07 -20.13
C SER A 442 -32.67 3.85 -19.69
N TYR A 443 -32.52 4.87 -18.85
CA TYR A 443 -33.64 5.69 -18.39
C TYR A 443 -34.31 6.49 -19.52
N GLU A 444 -33.52 7.11 -20.41
CA GLU A 444 -33.99 7.78 -21.63
C GLU A 444 -34.80 6.81 -22.52
N SER A 445 -34.32 5.58 -22.73
CA SER A 445 -35.02 4.56 -23.51
C SER A 445 -36.36 4.14 -22.89
N ILE A 446 -36.42 3.99 -21.55
CA ILE A 446 -37.64 3.60 -20.84
C ILE A 446 -38.69 4.72 -20.87
N ILE A 447 -38.30 6.00 -20.76
CA ILE A 447 -39.22 7.12 -20.97
C ILE A 447 -39.78 7.09 -22.40
N ALA A 448 -38.91 6.94 -23.41
CA ALA A 448 -39.37 6.89 -24.80
C ALA A 448 -40.36 5.74 -25.03
N ALA A 449 -40.10 4.55 -24.49
CA ALA A 449 -41.01 3.41 -24.55
C ALA A 449 -42.33 3.65 -23.79
N ARG A 450 -42.29 4.28 -22.60
CA ARG A 450 -43.48 4.68 -21.84
C ARG A 450 -44.35 5.65 -22.64
N ASP A 451 -43.75 6.65 -23.26
CA ASP A 451 -44.48 7.71 -23.98
C ASP A 451 -45.05 7.17 -25.31
N LEU A 452 -44.37 6.23 -25.98
CA LEU A 452 -44.91 5.47 -27.10
C LEU A 452 -46.08 4.56 -26.68
N ALA A 453 -45.96 3.85 -25.56
CA ALA A 453 -47.02 2.99 -25.02
C ALA A 453 -48.24 3.80 -24.56
N TYR A 454 -48.04 5.01 -24.04
CA TYR A 454 -49.14 5.93 -23.74
C TYR A 454 -49.91 6.32 -24.99
N ARG A 455 -49.21 6.67 -26.08
CA ARG A 455 -49.86 6.99 -27.37
C ARG A 455 -50.62 5.79 -27.94
N THR A 456 -50.09 4.57 -27.86
CA THR A 456 -50.82 3.38 -28.33
C THR A 456 -52.06 3.10 -27.49
N TRP A 457 -51.97 3.20 -26.15
CA TRP A 457 -53.14 3.07 -25.27
C TRP A 457 -54.21 4.13 -25.55
N GLN A 458 -53.84 5.40 -25.72
CA GLN A 458 -54.78 6.46 -26.11
C GLN A 458 -55.45 6.18 -27.47
N SER A 459 -54.70 5.66 -28.45
CA SER A 459 -55.27 5.28 -29.75
C SER A 459 -56.24 4.09 -29.66
N ALA A 460 -55.96 3.11 -28.80
CA ALA A 460 -56.84 1.96 -28.56
C ALA A 460 -58.12 2.39 -27.82
N LEU A 461 -58.01 3.30 -26.83
CA LEU A 461 -59.14 3.87 -26.12
C LEU A 461 -60.06 4.67 -27.05
N ALA A 462 -59.50 5.53 -27.91
CA ALA A 462 -60.28 6.29 -28.89
C ALA A 462 -61.01 5.38 -29.90
N ARG A 463 -60.36 4.30 -30.36
CA ARG A 463 -61.01 3.28 -31.22
C ARG A 463 -62.13 2.54 -30.49
N ARG A 464 -61.96 2.24 -29.19
CA ARG A 464 -62.97 1.61 -28.33
C ARG A 464 -64.20 2.51 -28.15
N GLU A 465 -64.01 3.80 -27.87
CA GLU A 465 -65.10 4.77 -27.73
C GLU A 465 -65.85 5.00 -29.06
N ALA A 466 -65.13 5.03 -30.18
CA ALA A 466 -65.72 5.09 -31.52
C ALA A 466 -66.33 3.75 -31.99
N ASN A 467 -66.23 2.68 -31.19
CA ASN A 467 -66.68 1.32 -31.50
C ASN A 467 -66.13 0.78 -32.85
N LEU A 468 -64.87 1.12 -33.15
CA LEU A 468 -64.14 0.74 -34.36
C LEU A 468 -63.34 -0.56 -34.16
N ASP A 469 -62.98 -1.21 -35.26
CA ASP A 469 -62.12 -2.39 -35.22
C ASP A 469 -60.73 -2.06 -34.64
N GLY A 470 -60.19 -3.01 -33.89
CA GLY A 470 -59.03 -2.81 -33.01
C GLY A 470 -59.34 -2.13 -31.67
N GLY A 471 -60.56 -1.63 -31.44
CA GLY A 471 -61.03 -1.05 -30.18
C GLY A 471 -61.52 -2.05 -29.13
N GLU A 472 -61.23 -3.34 -29.28
CA GLU A 472 -61.70 -4.40 -28.38
C GLU A 472 -61.24 -4.18 -26.92
N ALA A 473 -62.08 -4.58 -25.96
CA ALA A 473 -61.78 -4.46 -24.53
C ALA A 473 -60.45 -5.14 -24.12
N ASN A 474 -60.10 -6.25 -24.77
CA ASN A 474 -58.83 -6.96 -24.54
C ASN A 474 -57.61 -6.13 -24.99
N LYS A 475 -57.72 -5.44 -26.14
CA LYS A 475 -56.65 -4.63 -26.75
C LYS A 475 -56.39 -3.33 -25.98
N GLU A 476 -57.46 -2.69 -25.51
CA GLU A 476 -57.35 -1.55 -24.58
C GLU A 476 -56.73 -1.99 -23.25
N ALA A 477 -57.19 -3.10 -22.65
CA ALA A 477 -56.62 -3.61 -21.40
C ALA A 477 -55.13 -3.99 -21.52
N GLN A 478 -54.72 -4.60 -22.63
CA GLN A 478 -53.33 -4.99 -22.89
C GLN A 478 -52.40 -3.78 -23.04
N SER A 479 -52.79 -2.80 -23.87
CA SER A 479 -52.01 -1.56 -24.07
C SER A 479 -51.91 -0.74 -22.78
N ARG A 480 -53.01 -0.66 -22.01
CA ARG A 480 -53.04 -0.06 -20.66
C ARG A 480 -52.07 -0.76 -19.69
N ALA A 481 -52.04 -2.09 -19.69
CA ALA A 481 -51.12 -2.87 -18.85
C ALA A 481 -49.64 -2.65 -19.23
N LYS A 482 -49.32 -2.58 -20.53
CA LYS A 482 -47.96 -2.26 -21.02
C LYS A 482 -47.53 -0.85 -20.60
N TYR A 483 -48.42 0.15 -20.69
CA TYR A 483 -48.13 1.52 -20.20
C TYR A 483 -47.79 1.54 -18.71
N TYR A 484 -48.64 0.95 -17.84
CA TYR A 484 -48.37 0.92 -16.41
C TYR A 484 -47.11 0.09 -16.04
N ARG A 485 -46.77 -0.94 -16.83
CA ARG A 485 -45.48 -1.66 -16.70
C ARG A 485 -44.30 -0.71 -16.91
N TYR A 486 -44.31 0.09 -17.98
CA TYR A 486 -43.22 1.05 -18.24
C TYR A 486 -43.20 2.21 -17.24
N CYS A 487 -44.34 2.65 -16.71
CA CYS A 487 -44.35 3.60 -15.59
C CYS A 487 -43.63 3.04 -14.36
N ARG A 488 -43.91 1.78 -13.97
CA ARG A 488 -43.19 1.10 -12.88
C ARG A 488 -41.70 0.94 -13.19
N GLU A 489 -41.35 0.61 -14.43
CA GLU A 489 -39.96 0.44 -14.85
C GLU A 489 -39.18 1.76 -14.85
N ALA A 490 -39.82 2.88 -15.22
CA ALA A 490 -39.20 4.21 -15.17
C ALA A 490 -38.85 4.62 -13.73
N GLU A 491 -39.73 4.37 -12.77
CA GLU A 491 -39.45 4.64 -11.34
C GLU A 491 -38.31 3.74 -10.80
N ILE A 492 -38.28 2.46 -11.19
CA ILE A 492 -37.19 1.54 -10.82
C ILE A 492 -35.85 1.96 -11.45
N ALA A 493 -35.84 2.40 -12.72
CA ALA A 493 -34.64 2.89 -13.39
C ALA A 493 -34.12 4.20 -12.78
N LEU A 494 -35.01 5.03 -12.22
CA LEU A 494 -34.66 6.29 -11.56
C LEU A 494 -34.11 6.06 -10.14
N GLY A 495 -34.91 5.44 -9.27
CA GLY A 495 -34.59 5.26 -7.85
C GLY A 495 -33.77 4.01 -7.51
N GLY A 496 -33.87 2.98 -8.34
CA GLY A 496 -33.39 1.62 -8.08
C GLY A 496 -34.49 0.68 -7.57
N GLY A 497 -34.18 -0.61 -7.55
CA GLY A 497 -35.00 -1.66 -6.94
C GLY A 497 -34.12 -2.65 -6.17
N ASP A 498 -34.72 -3.70 -5.60
CA ASP A 498 -34.06 -4.64 -4.67
C ASP A 498 -32.74 -5.26 -5.20
N SER A 499 -32.57 -5.36 -6.52
CA SER A 499 -31.39 -5.94 -7.17
C SER A 499 -30.71 -5.04 -8.23
N GLN A 500 -31.30 -3.89 -8.57
CA GLN A 500 -30.82 -3.01 -9.65
C GLN A 500 -30.52 -1.60 -9.13
N SER A 501 -29.29 -1.13 -9.35
CA SER A 501 -28.90 0.25 -9.07
C SER A 501 -29.48 1.20 -10.11
N GLY A 502 -30.49 1.97 -9.72
CA GLY A 502 -31.04 3.05 -10.53
C GLY A 502 -30.11 4.26 -10.61
N LEU A 503 -30.49 5.23 -11.44
CA LEU A 503 -29.72 6.43 -11.76
C LEU A 503 -29.21 7.17 -10.51
N TRP A 504 -30.09 7.44 -9.53
CA TRP A 504 -29.70 8.10 -8.27
C TRP A 504 -28.78 7.26 -7.37
N ALA A 505 -28.77 5.94 -7.51
CA ALA A 505 -27.88 5.07 -6.74
C ALA A 505 -26.46 5.08 -7.33
N THR A 506 -26.32 5.01 -8.66
CA THR A 506 -25.02 5.11 -9.34
C THR A 506 -24.45 6.52 -9.28
N GLU A 507 -25.28 7.56 -9.36
CA GLU A 507 -24.83 8.95 -9.21
C GLU A 507 -24.32 9.25 -7.80
N ARG A 508 -25.07 8.89 -6.74
CA ARG A 508 -24.59 9.03 -5.35
C ARG A 508 -23.34 8.19 -5.07
N ARG A 509 -23.13 7.08 -5.79
CA ARG A 509 -21.89 6.30 -5.76
C ARG A 509 -20.72 7.09 -6.38
N LEU A 510 -20.92 7.71 -7.55
CA LEU A 510 -19.89 8.56 -8.18
C LEU A 510 -19.51 9.74 -7.27
N ARG A 511 -20.51 10.50 -6.79
CA ARG A 511 -20.30 11.63 -5.87
C ARG A 511 -19.49 11.25 -4.63
N ARG A 512 -19.81 10.11 -4.01
CA ARG A 512 -19.09 9.58 -2.85
C ARG A 512 -17.61 9.33 -3.13
N MET A 513 -17.24 8.90 -4.33
CA MET A 513 -15.85 8.64 -4.71
C MET A 513 -15.08 9.93 -4.99
N ILE A 514 -15.67 10.84 -5.79
CA ILE A 514 -15.04 12.10 -6.19
C ILE A 514 -15.00 13.15 -5.07
N GLY A 515 -15.78 12.97 -3.99
CA GLY A 515 -15.79 13.86 -2.81
C GLY A 515 -16.99 14.79 -2.69
N LEU A 516 -17.87 14.84 -3.71
CA LEU A 516 -19.02 15.73 -3.74
C LEU A 516 -20.15 15.34 -2.75
N PRO A 517 -20.95 16.32 -2.27
CA PRO A 517 -22.08 16.07 -1.40
C PRO A 517 -23.25 15.35 -2.12
N SER A 518 -24.00 14.56 -1.35
CA SER A 518 -25.12 13.75 -1.88
C SER A 518 -26.26 14.57 -2.48
N GLU A 519 -26.51 15.78 -1.98
CA GLU A 519 -27.75 16.55 -2.20
C GLU A 519 -27.44 18.00 -2.64
N GLU A 520 -26.88 18.19 -3.85
CA GLU A 520 -26.60 19.51 -4.43
C GLU A 520 -27.71 20.03 -5.38
N GLY A 521 -28.85 19.31 -5.47
CA GLY A 521 -29.99 19.66 -6.32
C GLY A 521 -29.77 19.55 -7.84
N GLN A 522 -28.52 19.37 -8.28
CA GLN A 522 -28.13 19.16 -9.67
C GLN A 522 -27.78 17.70 -9.92
N LEU A 523 -28.10 17.16 -11.09
CA LEU A 523 -27.83 15.77 -11.47
C LEU A 523 -26.60 15.69 -12.40
N LEU A 524 -25.57 14.91 -12.03
CA LEU A 524 -24.33 14.77 -12.81
C LEU A 524 -24.52 13.91 -14.07
N ARG A 525 -24.30 14.46 -15.26
CA ARG A 525 -24.44 13.78 -16.55
C ARG A 525 -23.08 13.62 -17.25
N PRO A 526 -22.61 12.38 -17.50
CA PRO A 526 -21.44 12.11 -18.34
C PRO A 526 -21.56 12.76 -19.72
N ALA A 527 -20.55 13.52 -20.13
CA ALA A 527 -20.57 14.33 -21.35
C ALA A 527 -19.72 13.77 -22.50
N ASP A 528 -18.70 12.96 -22.21
CA ASP A 528 -17.78 12.47 -23.23
C ASP A 528 -18.46 11.52 -24.21
N ASP A 529 -17.93 11.39 -25.43
CA ASP A 529 -18.41 10.44 -26.43
C ASP A 529 -17.82 9.04 -26.25
N ALA A 530 -18.43 8.04 -26.90
CA ALA A 530 -17.95 6.66 -26.85
C ALA A 530 -16.82 6.42 -27.87
N VAL A 531 -15.84 5.60 -27.50
CA VAL A 531 -14.76 5.17 -28.40
C VAL A 531 -15.36 4.28 -29.50
N ALA A 532 -15.32 4.76 -30.75
CA ALA A 532 -15.94 4.12 -31.90
C ALA A 532 -15.03 3.18 -32.75
N PRO A 533 -13.71 3.44 -32.96
CA PRO A 533 -12.89 2.59 -33.82
C PRO A 533 -12.41 1.31 -33.11
N GLU A 534 -12.14 0.26 -33.88
CA GLU A 534 -11.51 -0.96 -33.38
C GLU A 534 -10.04 -0.72 -32.97
N PHE A 535 -9.62 -1.38 -31.89
CA PHE A 535 -8.24 -1.39 -31.42
C PHE A 535 -7.70 -2.81 -31.43
N HIS A 536 -6.57 -3.00 -32.12
CA HIS A 536 -5.85 -4.27 -32.08
C HIS A 536 -4.62 -4.15 -31.17
N PHE A 537 -4.42 -5.17 -30.35
CA PHE A 537 -3.31 -5.28 -29.41
C PHE A 537 -2.47 -6.49 -29.76
N ASP A 538 -1.17 -6.29 -29.95
CA ASP A 538 -0.21 -7.40 -30.02
C ASP A 538 0.07 -7.90 -28.60
N PHE A 539 -0.03 -9.23 -28.41
CA PHE A 539 0.14 -9.86 -27.11
C PHE A 539 1.55 -9.64 -26.55
N ASP A 540 2.60 -9.81 -27.36
CA ASP A 540 3.98 -9.77 -26.87
C ASP A 540 4.38 -8.34 -26.45
N SER A 541 3.94 -7.32 -27.18
CA SER A 541 4.12 -5.90 -26.81
C SER A 541 3.40 -5.52 -25.51
N VAL A 542 2.17 -5.99 -25.29
CA VAL A 542 1.41 -5.71 -24.06
C VAL A 542 1.97 -6.50 -22.89
N PHE A 543 2.35 -7.77 -23.08
CA PHE A 543 2.93 -8.62 -22.05
C PHE A 543 4.30 -8.13 -21.58
N SER A 544 5.19 -7.75 -22.51
CA SER A 544 6.50 -7.18 -22.15
C SER A 544 6.39 -5.84 -21.42
N ARG A 545 5.48 -4.95 -21.87
CA ARG A 545 5.14 -3.70 -21.17
C ARG A 545 4.60 -3.97 -19.76
N ALA A 546 3.74 -4.97 -19.61
CA ALA A 546 3.19 -5.36 -18.32
C ALA A 546 4.25 -5.91 -17.36
N LEU A 547 5.17 -6.77 -17.83
CA LEU A 547 6.26 -7.25 -17.00
C LEU A 547 7.17 -6.13 -16.45
N ALA A 548 7.33 -5.03 -17.20
CA ALA A 548 8.09 -3.87 -16.78
C ALA A 548 7.32 -2.94 -15.81
N ASN A 549 6.02 -2.70 -16.09
CA ASN A 549 5.23 -1.65 -15.43
C ASN A 549 4.23 -2.15 -14.36
N ARG A 550 4.00 -3.47 -14.23
CA ARG A 550 3.06 -4.03 -13.24
C ARG A 550 3.63 -3.93 -11.83
N THR A 551 3.18 -2.91 -11.11
CA THR A 551 3.60 -2.55 -9.75
C THR A 551 3.50 -3.68 -8.72
N GLU A 552 2.57 -4.63 -8.87
CA GLU A 552 2.53 -5.85 -8.04
C GLU A 552 3.78 -6.72 -8.19
N LEU A 553 4.33 -6.85 -9.41
CA LEU A 553 5.58 -7.57 -9.65
C LEU A 553 6.77 -6.82 -9.05
N THR A 554 6.81 -5.50 -9.19
CA THR A 554 7.83 -4.65 -8.55
C THR A 554 7.81 -4.84 -7.04
N LYS A 555 6.63 -4.72 -6.40
CA LYS A 555 6.40 -4.99 -4.97
C LYS A 555 6.87 -6.39 -4.56
N GLN A 556 6.53 -7.42 -5.33
CA GLN A 556 6.94 -8.79 -5.01
C GLN A 556 8.45 -8.99 -5.19
N SER A 557 9.07 -8.35 -6.18
CA SER A 557 10.53 -8.38 -6.37
C SER A 557 11.27 -7.72 -5.19
N LEU A 558 10.76 -6.61 -4.64
CA LEU A 558 11.29 -5.97 -3.44
C LEU A 558 11.18 -6.88 -2.21
N LYS A 559 10.08 -7.65 -2.08
CA LYS A 559 9.94 -8.68 -1.04
C LYS A 559 10.96 -9.81 -1.20
N VAL A 560 11.20 -10.30 -2.42
CA VAL A 560 12.25 -11.30 -2.70
C VAL A 560 13.64 -10.76 -2.33
N GLN A 561 13.95 -9.51 -2.69
CA GLN A 561 15.21 -8.84 -2.30
C GLN A 561 15.33 -8.73 -0.77
N GLN A 562 14.25 -8.33 -0.08
CA GLN A 562 14.23 -8.26 1.39
C GLN A 562 14.52 -9.61 2.03
N GLN A 563 13.91 -10.70 1.55
CA GLN A 563 14.17 -12.04 2.07
C GLN A 563 15.57 -12.55 1.75
N GLN A 564 16.13 -12.17 0.59
CA GLN A 564 17.53 -12.47 0.25
C GLN A 564 18.51 -11.77 1.20
N LEU A 565 18.25 -10.51 1.57
CA LEU A 565 19.03 -9.81 2.59
C LEU A 565 18.88 -10.47 3.98
N LYS A 566 17.65 -10.81 4.40
CA LYS A 566 17.39 -11.55 5.66
C LYS A 566 18.10 -12.90 5.70
N LEU A 567 18.23 -13.61 4.59
CA LEU A 567 19.03 -14.83 4.49
C LEU A 567 20.53 -14.57 4.72
N VAL A 568 21.09 -13.52 4.10
CA VAL A 568 22.50 -13.13 4.30
C VAL A 568 22.76 -12.76 5.77
N ALA A 569 21.88 -11.97 6.38
CA ALA A 569 21.96 -11.66 7.81
C ALA A 569 21.87 -12.91 8.70
N SER A 570 20.93 -13.82 8.40
CA SER A 570 20.74 -15.06 9.16
C SER A 570 21.99 -15.96 9.13
N LYS A 571 22.70 -16.00 7.99
CA LYS A 571 23.96 -16.76 7.87
C LYS A 571 25.06 -16.22 8.80
N ASN A 572 25.08 -14.90 9.07
CA ASN A 572 26.08 -14.31 9.98
C ASN A 572 25.95 -14.83 11.42
N PHE A 573 24.75 -15.21 11.86
CA PHE A 573 24.53 -15.79 13.19
C PHE A 573 25.13 -17.20 13.38
N LEU A 574 25.57 -17.86 12.30
CA LEU A 574 26.30 -19.12 12.40
C LEU A 574 27.75 -18.92 12.87
N LEU A 575 28.33 -17.73 12.68
CA LEU A 575 29.69 -17.41 13.12
C LEU A 575 29.76 -17.34 14.66
N PRO A 576 30.92 -17.68 15.27
CA PRO A 576 31.16 -17.35 16.68
C PRO A 576 31.23 -15.82 16.86
N GLN A 577 30.90 -15.35 18.07
CA GLN A 577 31.20 -13.98 18.46
C GLN A 577 32.68 -13.92 18.84
N MET A 578 33.36 -12.90 18.32
CA MET A 578 34.76 -12.62 18.62
C MET A 578 34.88 -11.11 18.65
N ASP A 579 35.05 -10.54 19.83
CA ASP A 579 35.04 -9.11 20.06
C ASP A 579 36.42 -8.66 20.55
N LEU A 580 36.98 -7.67 19.87
CA LEU A 580 38.13 -6.92 20.33
C LEU A 580 37.67 -5.91 21.38
N ILE A 581 38.29 -5.91 22.56
CA ILE A 581 38.00 -4.98 23.65
C ILE A 581 39.26 -4.18 23.95
N GLY A 582 39.15 -2.87 23.93
CA GLY A 582 40.14 -1.94 24.47
C GLY A 582 39.46 -0.99 25.45
N ARG A 583 40.05 -0.80 26.62
CA ARG A 583 39.67 0.27 27.55
C ARG A 583 40.91 1.02 28.01
N TYR A 584 40.76 2.32 28.19
CA TYR A 584 41.77 3.19 28.77
C TYR A 584 41.10 4.04 29.84
N ARG A 585 41.62 3.99 31.07
CA ARG A 585 41.04 4.63 32.24
C ARG A 585 42.09 5.53 32.90
N LEU A 586 41.78 6.80 33.00
CA LEU A 586 42.49 7.77 33.83
C LEU A 586 41.81 7.80 35.19
N ARG A 587 42.59 7.79 36.28
CA ARG A 587 42.10 7.97 37.65
C ARG A 587 42.72 9.23 38.27
N GLY A 588 41.99 9.78 39.22
CA GLY A 588 42.48 10.77 40.18
C GLY A 588 41.87 10.51 41.54
N PHE A 589 42.70 10.51 42.57
CA PHE A 589 42.33 10.22 43.96
C PHE A 589 42.68 11.40 44.88
N GLY A 590 41.80 11.75 45.81
CA GLY A 590 42.10 12.68 46.90
C GLY A 590 41.06 12.64 48.02
N ASP A 591 41.33 13.29 49.15
CA ASP A 591 40.32 13.40 50.22
C ASP A 591 39.14 14.29 49.79
N ASP A 592 39.45 15.43 49.17
CA ASP A 592 38.48 16.35 48.57
C ASP A 592 38.46 16.31 47.03
N LEU A 593 37.34 16.76 46.47
CA LEU A 593 37.17 16.87 45.01
C LEU A 593 38.07 17.97 44.42
N THR A 594 38.11 19.13 45.09
CA THR A 594 38.87 20.35 44.70
C THR A 594 39.58 20.95 45.92
N GLY A 595 40.39 20.15 46.63
CA GLY A 595 41.28 20.67 47.68
C GLY A 595 42.46 21.48 47.10
N ASP A 596 43.13 22.23 47.97
CA ASP A 596 44.38 22.95 47.70
C ASP A 596 45.37 22.59 48.82
N GLY A 597 46.39 21.78 48.52
CA GLY A 597 47.26 21.19 49.54
C GLY A 597 48.25 20.13 49.02
N ASP A 598 48.68 19.24 49.91
CA ASP A 598 49.65 18.18 49.62
C ASP A 598 49.12 17.11 48.63
N ARG A 599 50.02 16.24 48.15
CA ARG A 599 49.67 15.15 47.22
C ARG A 599 48.50 14.30 47.76
N PHE A 600 47.47 14.14 46.93
CA PHE A 600 46.18 13.51 47.24
C PHE A 600 45.20 14.35 48.11
N SER A 601 45.32 15.68 48.15
CA SER A 601 44.26 16.56 48.66
C SER A 601 43.16 16.89 47.63
N SER A 602 43.40 16.61 46.35
CA SER A 602 42.48 16.96 45.27
C SER A 602 42.43 15.86 44.22
N ALA A 603 41.26 15.22 44.11
CA ALA A 603 41.00 14.21 43.09
C ALA A 603 41.13 14.75 41.66
N TYR A 604 40.84 16.04 41.41
CA TYR A 604 41.09 16.64 40.10
C TYR A 604 42.58 16.90 39.84
N GLN A 605 43.34 17.38 40.83
CA GLN A 605 44.76 17.65 40.64
C GLN A 605 45.53 16.36 40.33
N ASP A 606 45.21 15.27 41.04
CA ASP A 606 45.74 13.94 40.76
C ASP A 606 45.26 13.42 39.39
N PHE A 607 43.99 13.61 39.02
CA PHE A 607 43.46 13.25 37.70
C PHE A 607 44.21 13.96 36.55
N PHE A 608 44.50 15.24 36.70
CA PHE A 608 45.24 16.03 35.70
C PHE A 608 46.76 15.79 35.72
N SER A 609 47.31 15.18 36.78
CA SER A 609 48.71 14.74 36.81
C SER A 609 48.99 13.63 35.79
N LEU A 610 47.96 12.85 35.44
CA LEU A 610 48.03 11.65 34.60
C LEU A 610 49.01 10.59 35.13
N GLU A 611 49.38 10.60 36.42
CA GLU A 611 50.24 9.55 37.01
C GLU A 611 49.51 8.20 37.16
N HIS A 612 48.19 8.21 37.35
CA HIS A 612 47.37 7.01 37.55
C HIS A 612 46.58 6.65 36.28
N GLN A 613 47.19 5.80 35.45
CA GLN A 613 46.63 5.32 34.18
C GLN A 613 46.47 3.79 34.19
N GLU A 614 45.35 3.32 33.67
CA GLU A 614 45.09 1.89 33.44
C GLU A 614 44.71 1.66 31.99
N TRP A 615 45.17 0.55 31.41
CA TRP A 615 44.75 0.09 30.09
C TRP A 615 44.41 -1.39 30.14
N GLU A 616 43.38 -1.77 29.40
CA GLU A 616 42.90 -3.14 29.29
C GLU A 616 42.74 -3.44 27.80
N PHE A 617 43.33 -4.55 27.35
CA PHE A 617 43.18 -5.04 25.99
C PHE A 617 42.89 -6.54 26.02
N GLY A 618 41.86 -6.97 25.28
CA GLY A 618 41.42 -8.36 25.30
C GLY A 618 40.70 -8.77 24.02
N LEU A 619 40.65 -10.09 23.82
CA LEU A 619 39.82 -10.74 22.81
C LEU A 619 38.80 -11.63 23.55
N GLU A 620 37.52 -11.27 23.45
CA GLU A 620 36.42 -12.06 24.01
C GLU A 620 35.86 -12.96 22.90
N MET A 621 35.84 -14.29 23.10
CA MET A 621 35.22 -15.22 22.14
C MET A 621 34.07 -16.00 22.79
N GLY A 622 32.89 -15.90 22.18
CA GLY A 622 31.67 -16.57 22.63
C GLY A 622 31.05 -17.44 21.55
N VAL A 623 30.91 -18.74 21.80
CA VAL A 623 30.22 -19.68 20.92
C VAL A 623 29.27 -20.59 21.69
N THR A 624 28.00 -20.61 21.30
CA THR A 624 27.00 -21.52 21.87
C THR A 624 27.09 -22.87 21.16
N ALA A 625 27.32 -23.95 21.92
CA ALA A 625 27.36 -25.30 21.35
C ALA A 625 26.06 -25.66 20.61
N GLY A 626 26.19 -26.36 19.48
CA GLY A 626 25.06 -26.85 18.67
C GLY A 626 24.28 -25.80 17.83
N ARG A 627 24.28 -24.51 18.20
CA ARG A 627 23.71 -23.37 17.43
C ARG A 627 22.29 -23.61 16.83
N ARG A 628 21.45 -24.43 17.47
CA ARG A 628 20.17 -24.92 16.90
C ARG A 628 19.26 -23.78 16.39
N GLN A 629 19.17 -22.69 17.15
CA GLN A 629 18.39 -21.50 16.82
C GLN A 629 18.92 -20.77 15.57
N ALA A 630 20.23 -20.67 15.38
CA ALA A 630 20.81 -20.05 14.18
C ALA A 630 20.62 -20.92 12.93
N HIS A 631 20.77 -22.25 13.06
CA HIS A 631 20.43 -23.17 11.98
C HIS A 631 18.94 -23.13 11.61
N ALA A 632 18.05 -23.06 12.61
CA ALA A 632 16.61 -22.88 12.39
C ALA A 632 16.28 -21.54 11.72
N ALA A 633 16.93 -20.44 12.12
CA ALA A 633 16.76 -19.13 11.51
C ALA A 633 17.18 -19.12 10.03
N VAL A 634 18.33 -19.71 9.69
CA VAL A 634 18.77 -19.86 8.29
C VAL A 634 17.79 -20.72 7.50
N ARG A 635 17.32 -21.86 8.04
CA ARG A 635 16.32 -22.70 7.38
C ARG A 635 15.01 -21.95 7.14
N ASN A 636 14.50 -21.21 8.13
CA ASN A 636 13.30 -20.39 7.98
C ASN A 636 13.50 -19.32 6.89
N ALA A 637 14.61 -18.57 6.91
CA ALA A 637 14.92 -17.59 5.88
C ALA A 637 15.05 -18.20 4.46
N THR A 638 15.61 -19.40 4.31
CA THR A 638 15.61 -20.10 3.01
C THR A 638 14.20 -20.47 2.53
N LEU A 639 13.33 -20.94 3.43
CA LEU A 639 11.95 -21.30 3.08
C LEU A 639 11.13 -20.05 2.73
N GLN A 640 11.31 -18.94 3.46
CA GLN A 640 10.69 -17.66 3.15
C GLN A 640 11.15 -17.12 1.78
N LEU A 641 12.46 -17.14 1.48
CA LEU A 641 12.97 -16.73 0.17
C LEU A 641 12.41 -17.60 -0.97
N ASN A 642 12.34 -18.92 -0.78
CA ASN A 642 11.77 -19.83 -1.77
C ASN A 642 10.27 -19.57 -2.00
N LYS A 643 9.51 -19.32 -0.92
CA LYS A 643 8.09 -18.94 -1.00
C LYS A 643 7.88 -17.63 -1.77
N GLU A 644 8.63 -16.57 -1.47
CA GLU A 644 8.45 -15.28 -2.17
C GLU A 644 8.86 -15.39 -3.64
N ARG A 645 9.83 -16.25 -3.98
CA ARG A 645 10.21 -16.57 -5.37
C ARG A 645 9.15 -17.36 -6.12
N SER A 646 8.53 -18.39 -5.50
CA SER A 646 7.43 -19.12 -6.14
C SER A 646 6.21 -18.22 -6.34
N LEU A 647 5.90 -17.33 -5.38
CA LEU A 647 4.84 -16.34 -5.53
C LEU A 647 5.11 -15.36 -6.70
N LEU A 648 6.36 -14.92 -6.89
CA LEU A 648 6.73 -14.08 -8.03
C LEU A 648 6.55 -14.82 -9.37
N ALA A 649 6.96 -16.08 -9.46
CA ALA A 649 6.80 -16.89 -10.66
C ALA A 649 5.32 -17.16 -10.99
N GLU A 650 4.48 -17.46 -9.98
CA GLU A 650 3.04 -17.63 -10.18
C GLU A 650 2.37 -16.30 -10.58
N GLN A 651 2.76 -15.15 -10.00
CA GLN A 651 2.23 -13.85 -10.44
C GLN A 651 2.55 -13.54 -11.91
N GLN A 652 3.78 -13.83 -12.36
CA GLN A 652 4.17 -13.68 -13.78
C GLN A 652 3.34 -14.62 -14.68
N ARG A 653 3.07 -15.84 -14.23
CA ARG A 653 2.22 -16.81 -14.93
C ARG A 653 0.76 -16.37 -14.99
N THR A 654 0.18 -15.88 -13.88
CA THR A 654 -1.17 -15.33 -13.83
C THR A 654 -1.31 -14.14 -14.78
N LEU A 655 -0.35 -13.23 -14.78
CA LEU A 655 -0.35 -12.04 -15.65
C LEU A 655 -0.36 -12.39 -17.15
N HIS A 656 0.30 -13.48 -17.56
CA HIS A 656 0.21 -13.99 -18.94
C HIS A 656 -1.24 -14.38 -19.31
N PHE A 657 -1.99 -15.01 -18.41
CA PHE A 657 -3.40 -15.34 -18.66
C PHE A 657 -4.29 -14.09 -18.61
N GLU A 658 -4.15 -13.24 -17.59
CA GLU A 658 -4.93 -12.00 -17.45
C GLU A 658 -4.87 -11.10 -18.70
N ILE A 659 -3.71 -11.05 -19.37
CA ILE A 659 -3.53 -10.25 -20.60
C ILE A 659 -4.18 -10.92 -21.81
N LYS A 660 -4.12 -12.25 -21.93
CA LYS A 660 -4.84 -12.97 -22.99
C LYS A 660 -6.35 -12.82 -22.83
N ASP A 661 -6.83 -12.96 -21.60
CA ASP A 661 -8.24 -12.77 -21.26
C ASP A 661 -8.67 -11.33 -21.60
N ALA A 662 -7.91 -10.31 -21.19
CA ALA A 662 -8.22 -8.91 -21.47
C ALA A 662 -8.22 -8.56 -22.97
N ILE A 663 -7.29 -9.09 -23.77
CA ILE A 663 -7.27 -8.92 -25.23
C ILE A 663 -8.50 -9.60 -25.87
N SER A 664 -8.85 -10.81 -25.43
CA SER A 664 -10.04 -11.52 -25.93
C SER A 664 -11.36 -10.83 -25.54
N GLU A 665 -11.39 -10.20 -24.36
CA GLU A 665 -12.52 -9.42 -23.87
C GLU A 665 -12.72 -8.15 -24.70
N VAL A 666 -11.66 -7.42 -25.07
CA VAL A 666 -11.78 -6.25 -25.97
C VAL A 666 -12.32 -6.66 -27.34
N HIS A 667 -11.77 -7.73 -27.94
CA HIS A 667 -12.22 -8.18 -29.26
C HIS A 667 -13.69 -8.66 -29.22
N SER A 668 -14.05 -9.49 -28.24
CA SER A 668 -15.44 -9.97 -28.11
C SER A 668 -16.43 -8.86 -27.74
N ALA A 669 -16.03 -7.87 -26.94
CA ALA A 669 -16.85 -6.69 -26.65
C ALA A 669 -17.07 -5.81 -27.89
N TYR A 670 -16.06 -5.64 -28.75
CA TYR A 670 -16.19 -4.90 -30.01
C TYR A 670 -17.13 -5.60 -31.01
N VAL A 671 -16.98 -6.93 -31.16
CA VAL A 671 -17.86 -7.74 -32.01
C VAL A 671 -19.30 -7.70 -31.50
N ALA A 672 -19.51 -7.83 -30.19
CA ALA A 672 -20.83 -7.71 -29.56
C ALA A 672 -21.46 -6.32 -29.80
N LEU A 673 -20.69 -5.24 -29.59
CA LEU A 673 -21.10 -3.86 -29.86
C LEU A 673 -21.51 -3.64 -31.33
N THR A 674 -20.77 -4.23 -32.26
CA THR A 674 -21.07 -4.15 -33.71
C THR A 674 -22.39 -4.84 -34.02
N PHE A 675 -22.62 -6.05 -33.50
CA PHE A 675 -23.89 -6.76 -33.72
C PHE A 675 -25.08 -6.10 -33.00
N SER A 676 -24.92 -5.60 -31.76
CA SER A 676 -26.03 -4.93 -31.07
C SER A 676 -26.36 -3.56 -31.69
N LYS A 677 -25.41 -2.89 -32.34
CA LYS A 677 -25.68 -1.73 -33.20
C LYS A 677 -26.55 -2.11 -34.41
N LEU A 678 -26.15 -3.13 -35.17
CA LEU A 678 -26.92 -3.61 -36.33
C LEU A 678 -28.32 -4.10 -35.93
N GLN A 679 -28.44 -4.77 -34.78
CA GLN A 679 -29.72 -5.17 -34.21
C GLN A 679 -30.59 -3.95 -33.84
N PHE A 680 -30.00 -2.88 -33.30
CA PHE A 680 -30.72 -1.65 -32.96
C PHE A 680 -31.26 -0.94 -34.22
N GLU A 681 -30.46 -0.87 -35.28
CA GLU A 681 -30.88 -0.33 -36.58
C GLU A 681 -32.04 -1.17 -37.17
N ALA A 682 -31.92 -2.50 -37.17
CA ALA A 682 -32.97 -3.41 -37.64
C ALA A 682 -34.27 -3.32 -36.81
N ALA A 683 -34.18 -3.21 -35.48
CA ALA A 683 -35.32 -3.04 -34.59
C ALA A 683 -36.01 -1.68 -34.81
N GLN A 684 -35.25 -0.62 -35.11
CA GLN A 684 -35.79 0.69 -35.44
C GLN A 684 -36.57 0.68 -36.77
N ASP A 685 -36.04 0.00 -37.80
CA ASP A 685 -36.72 -0.16 -39.08
C ASP A 685 -37.96 -1.05 -38.98
N ARG A 686 -37.92 -2.11 -38.14
CA ARG A 686 -39.10 -2.91 -37.80
C ARG A 686 -40.17 -2.06 -37.13
N LEU A 687 -39.83 -1.26 -36.11
CA LEU A 687 -40.80 -0.39 -35.44
C LEU A 687 -41.42 0.62 -36.41
N ARG A 688 -40.61 1.27 -37.27
CA ARG A 688 -41.11 2.22 -38.28
C ARG A 688 -42.07 1.53 -39.26
N SER A 689 -41.74 0.32 -39.69
CA SER A 689 -42.59 -0.48 -40.59
C SER A 689 -43.90 -0.91 -39.92
N SER A 690 -43.84 -1.35 -38.66
CA SER A 690 -45.03 -1.69 -37.87
C SER A 690 -45.94 -0.49 -37.62
N GLN A 691 -45.39 0.71 -37.38
CA GLN A 691 -46.18 1.94 -37.24
C GLN A 691 -47.00 2.23 -38.49
N VAL A 692 -46.37 2.25 -39.67
CA VAL A 692 -47.05 2.50 -40.96
C VAL A 692 -48.11 1.43 -41.26
N LEU A 693 -47.81 0.15 -40.97
CA LEU A 693 -48.78 -0.93 -41.17
C LEU A 693 -49.98 -0.82 -40.22
N PHE A 694 -49.77 -0.43 -38.97
CA PHE A 694 -50.83 -0.22 -37.97
C PHE A 694 -51.71 1.00 -38.32
N GLU A 695 -51.11 2.10 -38.78
CA GLU A 695 -51.83 3.27 -39.29
C GLU A 695 -52.70 2.94 -40.52
N SER A 696 -52.34 1.90 -41.28
CA SER A 696 -53.11 1.37 -42.41
C SER A 696 -54.04 0.19 -42.07
N ASP A 697 -54.24 -0.11 -40.78
CA ASP A 697 -55.07 -1.23 -40.26
C ASP A 697 -54.69 -2.63 -40.81
N LYS A 698 -53.42 -2.83 -41.21
CA LYS A 698 -52.93 -4.11 -41.77
C LYS A 698 -52.35 -5.07 -40.73
N ILE A 699 -52.04 -4.60 -39.53
CA ILE A 699 -51.53 -5.43 -38.43
C ILE A 699 -52.29 -5.13 -37.14
N GLN A 700 -52.34 -6.13 -36.25
CA GLN A 700 -52.95 -6.00 -34.94
C GLN A 700 -52.02 -5.23 -33.97
N ILE A 701 -52.58 -4.64 -32.91
CA ILE A 701 -51.86 -3.77 -31.97
C ILE A 701 -50.74 -4.52 -31.21
N GLU A 702 -50.92 -5.82 -31.01
CA GLU A 702 -50.00 -6.76 -30.39
C GLU A 702 -48.62 -6.68 -31.06
N PHE A 703 -48.57 -6.75 -32.39
CA PHE A 703 -47.33 -6.68 -33.17
C PHE A 703 -46.61 -5.33 -33.04
N LEU A 704 -47.36 -4.23 -32.83
CA LEU A 704 -46.79 -2.90 -32.60
C LEU A 704 -46.22 -2.80 -31.18
N LEU A 705 -46.92 -3.32 -30.17
CA LEU A 705 -46.46 -3.34 -28.78
C LEU A 705 -45.21 -4.23 -28.61
N ASP A 706 -45.15 -5.35 -29.32
CA ASP A 706 -43.98 -6.24 -29.32
C ASP A 706 -42.78 -5.60 -30.02
N ALA A 707 -42.98 -4.88 -31.15
CA ALA A 707 -41.91 -4.13 -31.80
C ALA A 707 -41.37 -2.97 -30.93
N GLN A 708 -42.23 -2.33 -30.12
CA GLN A 708 -41.81 -1.32 -29.14
C GLN A 708 -40.98 -1.94 -27.99
N GLU A 709 -41.36 -3.12 -27.51
CA GLU A 709 -40.65 -3.84 -26.46
C GLU A 709 -39.28 -4.36 -26.93
N GLU A 710 -39.20 -4.88 -28.15
CA GLU A 710 -37.94 -5.28 -28.78
C GLU A 710 -36.98 -4.10 -28.94
N LEU A 711 -37.45 -2.95 -29.46
CA LEU A 711 -36.61 -1.75 -29.57
C LEU A 711 -36.02 -1.35 -28.21
N LEU A 712 -36.85 -1.33 -27.15
CA LEU A 712 -36.40 -0.99 -25.80
C LEU A 712 -35.33 -1.96 -25.29
N GLN A 713 -35.54 -3.27 -25.46
CA GLN A 713 -34.58 -4.30 -25.03
C GLN A 713 -33.24 -4.14 -25.78
N VAL A 714 -33.29 -3.99 -27.11
CA VAL A 714 -32.10 -3.86 -27.96
C VAL A 714 -31.36 -2.55 -27.68
N GLN A 715 -32.07 -1.42 -27.48
CA GLN A 715 -31.44 -0.14 -27.14
C GLN A 715 -30.69 -0.19 -25.81
N ARG A 716 -31.23 -0.91 -24.80
CA ARG A 716 -30.56 -1.13 -23.51
C ARG A 716 -29.36 -2.06 -23.64
N GLN A 717 -29.47 -3.10 -24.47
CA GLN A 717 -28.35 -4.01 -24.76
C GLN A 717 -27.20 -3.27 -25.46
N TYR A 718 -27.49 -2.49 -26.50
CA TYR A 718 -26.50 -1.66 -27.19
C TYR A 718 -25.79 -0.68 -26.23
N ALA A 719 -26.53 -0.01 -25.34
CA ALA A 719 -25.93 0.86 -24.32
C ALA A 719 -25.04 0.10 -23.31
N ALA A 720 -25.36 -1.16 -23.01
CA ALA A 720 -24.55 -2.03 -22.17
C ALA A 720 -23.28 -2.52 -22.88
N ASP A 721 -23.35 -2.92 -24.15
CA ASP A 721 -22.19 -3.36 -24.93
C ASP A 721 -21.22 -2.22 -25.22
N LEU A 722 -21.73 -1.01 -25.49
CA LEU A 722 -20.92 0.21 -25.62
C LEU A 722 -20.12 0.48 -24.33
N THR A 723 -20.78 0.33 -23.18
CA THR A 723 -20.16 0.48 -21.86
C THR A 723 -19.15 -0.63 -21.58
N ARG A 724 -19.43 -1.87 -21.99
CA ARG A 724 -18.51 -3.00 -21.86
C ARG A 724 -17.25 -2.76 -22.69
N TYR A 725 -17.40 -2.29 -23.92
CA TYR A 725 -16.26 -1.99 -24.80
C TYR A 725 -15.36 -0.89 -24.22
N SER A 726 -15.92 0.25 -23.79
CA SER A 726 -15.12 1.32 -23.18
C SER A 726 -14.38 0.87 -21.91
N LEU A 727 -15.03 0.05 -21.06
CA LEU A 727 -14.39 -0.51 -19.87
C LEU A 727 -13.35 -1.59 -20.17
N SER A 728 -13.48 -2.33 -21.28
CA SER A 728 -12.47 -3.31 -21.70
C SER A 728 -11.16 -2.66 -22.18
N LEU A 729 -11.24 -1.48 -22.83
CA LEU A 729 -10.06 -0.68 -23.17
C LEU A 729 -9.34 -0.16 -21.90
N VAL A 730 -10.10 0.35 -20.93
CA VAL A 730 -9.55 0.73 -19.61
C VAL A 730 -8.97 -0.48 -18.88
N SER A 731 -9.59 -1.66 -18.99
CA SER A 731 -9.10 -2.88 -18.32
C SER A 731 -7.75 -3.35 -18.88
N ILE A 732 -7.51 -3.28 -20.21
CA ILE A 732 -6.19 -3.59 -20.80
C ILE A 732 -5.11 -2.68 -20.21
N SER A 733 -5.32 -1.36 -20.16
CA SER A 733 -4.34 -0.43 -19.57
C SER A 733 -4.10 -0.68 -18.07
N ALA A 734 -5.13 -1.15 -17.35
CA ALA A 734 -5.02 -1.52 -15.94
C ALA A 734 -4.22 -2.81 -15.75
N GLN A 735 -4.38 -3.81 -16.63
CA GLN A 735 -3.65 -5.08 -16.59
C GLN A 735 -2.21 -4.95 -17.11
N SER A 736 -1.93 -4.06 -18.07
CA SER A 736 -0.57 -3.68 -18.45
C SER A 736 0.14 -2.82 -17.40
N GLY A 737 -0.59 -2.36 -16.38
CA GLY A 737 -0.07 -1.47 -15.34
C GLY A 737 0.12 -0.01 -15.78
N THR A 738 -0.16 0.34 -17.05
CA THR A 738 0.10 1.67 -17.61
C THR A 738 -1.03 2.68 -17.45
N LEU A 739 -2.22 2.27 -16.97
CA LEU A 739 -3.38 3.16 -16.74
C LEU A 739 -3.02 4.54 -16.16
N LEU A 740 -2.15 4.64 -15.15
CA LEU A 740 -1.77 5.93 -14.57
C LEU A 740 -0.92 6.78 -15.53
N GLN A 741 -0.03 6.15 -16.30
CA GLN A 741 0.80 6.80 -17.31
C GLN A 741 -0.03 7.24 -18.52
N ASP A 742 -0.97 6.40 -18.98
CA ASP A 742 -1.85 6.65 -20.14
C ASP A 742 -2.85 7.82 -19.89
N ILE A 743 -3.08 8.16 -18.61
CA ILE A 743 -3.88 9.30 -18.14
C ILE A 743 -2.98 10.52 -17.78
N GLY A 744 -1.66 10.34 -17.71
CA GLY A 744 -0.71 11.39 -17.32
C GLY A 744 -0.67 11.69 -15.81
N ILE A 745 -1.10 10.76 -14.95
CA ILE A 745 -0.98 10.87 -13.49
C ILE A 745 0.40 10.37 -13.06
N TYR A 746 1.28 11.30 -12.69
CA TYR A 746 2.58 10.99 -12.12
C TYR A 746 2.56 11.12 -10.60
N LEU A 747 3.02 10.09 -9.90
CA LEU A 747 3.27 10.15 -8.46
C LEU A 747 4.56 10.93 -8.20
N GLN A 748 4.46 12.08 -7.53
CA GLN A 748 5.64 12.85 -7.17
C GLN A 748 6.41 12.12 -6.05
N ASN A 749 7.62 11.68 -6.38
CA ASN A 749 8.52 11.07 -5.42
C ASN A 749 9.36 12.11 -4.70
N ASP A 750 8.83 12.59 -3.58
CA ASP A 750 9.61 13.27 -2.55
C ASP A 750 10.58 12.25 -1.91
N SER A 751 11.75 12.09 -2.53
CA SER A 751 12.86 11.32 -1.98
C SER A 751 13.54 12.12 -0.87
N ILE A 752 13.56 11.56 0.35
CA ILE A 752 14.29 12.07 1.52
C ILE A 752 15.77 11.64 1.47
#